data_AF-A0A9D1TD45-F1
#
_entry.id   AF-A0A9D1TD45-F1
#
_cell.length_a   1.000
_cell.length_b   1.000
_cell.length_c   1.000
_cell.angle_alpha   90.00
_cell.angle_beta   90.00
_cell.angle_gamma   90.00
#
_symmetry.space_group_name_H-M   'P 1'
#
loop_
_entity.id
_entity.type
_entity.pdbx_description
1 polymer ?
#
loop_
_entity_poly.entity_id
_entity_poly.type
_entity_poly.pdbx_seq_one_letter_code
_entity_poly.pdbx_strand_id
1 'polypeptide(L)'
;MNSSPPKRSPFLPWMLVAACLVAFGLAAYGGYTARMSDSYLPPAAPATLNEGWTVITEDGARTLIIENTLPAIDCSDTVLAFLTRSEGIIARVNDQEIYRYGTESETALGRYWGSVWCMVPLDESYAGQRVSLEFIGRYSNSATDSFTFYLDERSAVVFHILVANFFLLSNCLICLMIALCLLASAAHHAILRRTDSAARLYLGTLVLLASVWGFTEMNLSQLVFHQKAVGYLLNFVSFFLLGAPFSLLLGELLPRFARRFRAFAIAFIAFFLITTALYMAGIASPTDLLPVEHIMVALVTLDSVAVYVRQLRDKRGNPALSTGLAVFAALAFAVLVWHYVAPRARIWILSFTDLIMIGADILIVLFHMAIARQGARDAGRAQMFQRQAYTDAMTGAGNRAAFEMRMEMAANQPPEQRALFMLDLNNLKSVNDTLGHETGDQLIRCLVEVLREAFGRDGEIYRYGGDEFVVVMEGADQARATQARNALERAIDSHNRRGGCAIDTAIGLAVDTSASGTPIRKLLHEADANMYAAKQRQKKANALPHMPPRALRLQVDPLTGLMPFPAFRQRVFERLSSGSGGAYAILSFDVNHFDGYNRLFGWEAGDQLLKRMAELALALCAPDGFCAHGDADSFWAFVPFDEPEAVFRCIREQAQNFHAPWEELHLFLSFGIYAVDDVRLTVSEMCHRADLAKRSIKGRFDQLYALYDSAQHERQTLNARLLGYMQSGLAKEEFAPYYQPWFAPDGVRIVGAEALVRWKHDDGTLTPPNDFIELFEKSGLLLSLDLYMFERVCHAQRKRLDRGLACPPVSVNLSRLHAYTPGGAAEFRAILDRCQLPPQMVCMELTETAFISETGRMATFVEELRAAGFRVAMDDFGSGQSSLSQLSQLNVDIIKFDRAFLLESFSSKLGRVLIESMLLICQRHGIKTVAEGVERPDQLAFLREHGCDAIQGDLLAPAMPAEAYEQLLAQRET
;
A
#
# COMPACT_ATOMS: atom_id res chain seq x y z
N MET A 1 -10.65 12.81 -23.68
CA MET A 1 -9.46 13.16 -24.49
C MET A 1 -9.40 14.68 -24.60
N ASN A 2 -8.53 15.37 -23.86
CA ASN A 2 -7.37 16.04 -24.47
C ASN A 2 -6.18 16.13 -23.48
N SER A 3 -6.00 15.10 -22.65
CA SER A 3 -4.67 14.79 -22.15
C SER A 3 -3.92 14.23 -23.34
N SER A 4 -3.06 15.04 -23.93
CA SER A 4 -1.96 14.56 -24.76
C SER A 4 -1.42 13.27 -24.12
N PRO A 5 -1.17 12.20 -24.88
CA PRO A 5 -0.56 10.99 -24.32
C PRO A 5 0.64 11.47 -23.50
N PRO A 6 0.95 10.88 -22.31
CA PRO A 6 2.21 11.20 -21.66
C PRO A 6 3.23 11.02 -22.77
N LYS A 7 3.87 12.12 -23.20
CA LYS A 7 4.86 12.06 -24.27
C LYS A 7 5.86 11.06 -23.73
N ARG A 8 5.76 9.80 -24.16
CA ARG A 8 6.79 8.80 -23.95
C ARG A 8 8.00 9.55 -24.44
N SER A 9 8.91 9.89 -23.51
CA SER A 9 10.01 10.75 -23.90
C SER A 9 10.61 10.09 -25.13
N PRO A 10 10.70 10.78 -26.28
CA PRO A 10 11.19 10.16 -27.51
C PRO A 10 12.59 9.56 -27.26
N PHE A 11 13.27 10.04 -26.22
CA PHE A 11 14.52 9.55 -25.69
C PHE A 11 14.52 8.11 -25.16
N LEU A 12 13.43 7.54 -24.64
CA LEU A 12 13.50 6.19 -24.03
C LEU A 12 13.78 5.08 -25.09
N PRO A 13 13.11 5.07 -26.25
CA PRO A 13 13.49 4.20 -27.37
C PRO A 13 14.91 4.48 -27.87
N TRP A 14 15.29 5.75 -28.03
CA TRP A 14 16.64 6.12 -28.49
C TRP A 14 17.74 5.76 -27.48
N MET A 15 17.46 5.78 -26.17
CA MET A 15 18.38 5.37 -25.11
C MET A 15 18.50 3.85 -25.01
N LEU A 16 17.42 3.10 -25.23
CA LEU A 16 17.48 1.64 -25.37
C LEU A 16 18.24 1.24 -26.63
N VAL A 17 18.05 1.94 -27.74
CA VAL A 17 18.83 1.76 -28.97
C VAL A 17 20.30 2.12 -28.73
N ALA A 18 20.60 3.20 -28.02
CA ALA A 18 21.97 3.58 -27.68
C ALA A 18 22.62 2.57 -26.72
N ALA A 19 21.91 2.09 -25.69
CA ALA A 19 22.41 1.06 -24.77
C ALA A 19 22.59 -0.29 -25.47
N CYS A 20 21.71 -0.65 -26.40
CA CYS A 20 21.86 -1.84 -27.25
C CYS A 20 23.01 -1.68 -28.24
N LEU A 21 23.24 -0.48 -28.80
CA LEU A 21 24.40 -0.21 -29.66
C LEU A 21 25.71 -0.23 -28.88
N VAL A 22 25.72 0.26 -27.64
CA VAL A 22 26.87 0.19 -26.72
C VAL A 22 27.12 -1.25 -26.28
N ALA A 23 26.09 -2.00 -25.91
CA ALA A 23 26.20 -3.42 -25.55
C ALA A 23 26.60 -4.28 -26.76
N PHE A 24 26.08 -3.99 -27.95
CA PHE A 24 26.48 -4.63 -29.20
C PHE A 24 27.91 -4.24 -29.58
N GLY A 25 28.32 -2.99 -29.36
CA GLY A 25 29.71 -2.54 -29.53
C GLY A 25 30.67 -3.24 -28.58
N LEU A 26 30.30 -3.38 -27.30
CA LEU A 26 31.07 -4.10 -26.28
C LEU A 26 31.09 -5.62 -26.52
N ALA A 27 29.99 -6.21 -26.99
CA ALA A 27 29.92 -7.63 -27.34
C ALA A 27 30.67 -7.95 -28.64
N ALA A 28 30.57 -7.08 -29.64
CA ALA A 28 31.39 -7.15 -30.85
C ALA A 28 32.87 -6.96 -30.54
N TYR A 29 33.20 -6.09 -29.57
CA TYR A 29 34.56 -5.89 -29.07
C TYR A 29 35.08 -7.10 -28.29
N GLY A 30 34.28 -7.71 -27.40
CA GLY A 30 34.63 -8.96 -26.71
C GLY A 30 34.85 -10.13 -27.68
N GLY A 31 34.14 -10.16 -28.82
CA GLY A 31 34.39 -11.09 -29.92
C GLY A 31 35.65 -10.75 -30.74
N TYR A 32 36.06 -9.49 -30.79
CA TYR A 32 37.26 -9.02 -31.50
C TYR A 32 38.53 -9.14 -30.66
N THR A 33 38.48 -8.90 -29.35
CA THR A 33 39.61 -9.04 -28.40
C THR A 33 40.03 -10.49 -28.23
N ALA A 34 39.11 -11.44 -28.32
CA ALA A 34 39.43 -12.87 -28.38
C ALA A 34 40.22 -13.27 -29.65
N ARG A 35 40.28 -12.40 -30.68
CA ARG A 35 41.03 -12.64 -31.93
C ARG A 35 42.21 -11.68 -32.16
N MET A 36 42.32 -10.58 -31.41
CA MET A 36 43.38 -9.58 -31.53
C MET A 36 44.48 -9.78 -30.48
N SER A 37 45.12 -10.96 -30.45
CA SER A 37 46.19 -11.20 -29.49
C SER A 37 47.54 -10.56 -29.85
N ASP A 38 47.81 -10.12 -31.09
CA ASP A 38 49.19 -9.77 -31.47
C ASP A 38 49.39 -8.61 -32.48
N SER A 39 48.41 -7.74 -32.77
CA SER A 39 48.65 -6.64 -33.74
C SER A 39 47.83 -5.37 -33.49
N TYR A 40 48.32 -4.51 -32.59
CA TYR A 40 47.87 -3.11 -32.51
C TYR A 40 48.48 -2.22 -33.61
N LEU A 41 49.35 -2.76 -34.45
CA LEU A 41 49.86 -2.15 -35.67
C LEU A 41 49.68 -3.17 -36.81
N PRO A 42 49.13 -2.80 -37.97
CA PRO A 42 48.97 -3.74 -39.08
C PRO A 42 50.34 -4.30 -39.50
N PRO A 43 50.44 -5.59 -39.88
CA PRO A 43 51.71 -6.27 -40.21
C PRO A 43 52.41 -5.73 -41.47
N ALA A 44 51.91 -4.65 -42.07
CA ALA A 44 52.42 -4.06 -43.32
C ALA A 44 53.09 -2.69 -43.11
N ALA A 45 53.59 -2.38 -41.90
CA ALA A 45 54.48 -1.24 -41.70
C ALA A 45 55.92 -1.64 -42.08
N PRO A 46 56.61 -0.90 -42.97
CA PRO A 46 57.82 -1.35 -43.69
C PRO A 46 59.11 -1.47 -42.85
N ALA A 47 59.03 -1.45 -41.52
CA ALA A 47 60.19 -1.55 -40.62
C ALA A 47 59.92 -2.45 -39.40
N THR A 48 59.20 -3.56 -39.57
CA THR A 48 59.12 -4.61 -38.54
C THR A 48 60.46 -5.35 -38.45
N LEU A 49 61.15 -5.22 -37.32
CA LEU A 49 62.49 -5.77 -37.09
C LEU A 49 62.43 -7.16 -36.45
N ASN A 50 61.64 -8.09 -36.99
CA ASN A 50 61.45 -9.40 -36.34
C ASN A 50 62.49 -10.45 -36.76
N GLU A 51 63.14 -10.29 -37.91
CA GLU A 51 64.21 -11.18 -38.37
C GLU A 51 65.56 -10.76 -37.75
N GLY A 52 66.40 -11.73 -37.41
CA GLY A 52 67.76 -11.50 -36.88
C GLY A 52 67.91 -11.42 -35.36
N TRP A 53 66.81 -11.45 -34.59
CA TRP A 53 66.91 -11.57 -33.13
C TRP A 53 67.34 -12.97 -32.70
N THR A 54 68.36 -13.04 -31.85
CA THR A 54 68.90 -14.27 -31.27
C THR A 54 68.67 -14.26 -29.76
N VAL A 55 68.23 -15.40 -29.23
CA VAL A 55 68.05 -15.60 -27.77
C VAL A 55 69.37 -16.06 -27.18
N ILE A 56 69.85 -15.42 -26.12
CA ILE A 56 71.21 -15.66 -25.58
C ILE A 56 71.20 -16.43 -24.28
N THR A 57 70.20 -16.22 -23.44
CA THR A 57 70.05 -16.93 -22.17
C THR A 57 68.58 -17.20 -21.90
N GLU A 58 68.25 -18.48 -21.72
CA GLU A 58 67.03 -18.97 -21.08
C GLU A 58 67.38 -19.50 -19.68
N ASP A 59 68.02 -18.67 -18.85
CA ASP A 59 68.32 -19.10 -17.48
C ASP A 59 66.99 -19.16 -16.71
N GLY A 60 66.51 -20.38 -16.52
CA GLY A 60 65.13 -20.77 -16.24
C GLY A 60 64.55 -20.34 -14.89
N ALA A 61 64.61 -19.06 -14.54
CA ALA A 61 63.88 -18.55 -13.40
C ALA A 61 63.17 -17.21 -13.64
N ARG A 62 63.72 -16.20 -14.35
CA ARG A 62 63.04 -14.89 -14.50
C ARG A 62 63.38 -14.02 -15.71
N THR A 63 64.46 -14.23 -16.46
CA THR A 63 64.95 -13.24 -17.45
C THR A 63 65.13 -13.84 -18.83
N LEU A 64 64.65 -13.16 -19.88
CA LEU A 64 64.92 -13.46 -21.29
C LEU A 64 65.80 -12.34 -21.85
N ILE A 65 66.96 -12.71 -22.40
CA ILE A 65 67.82 -11.76 -23.13
C ILE A 65 67.79 -12.12 -24.60
N ILE A 66 67.33 -11.17 -25.42
CA ILE A 66 67.38 -11.25 -26.86
C ILE A 66 68.29 -10.17 -27.43
N GLU A 67 68.89 -10.46 -28.57
CA GLU A 67 69.81 -9.54 -29.22
C GLU A 67 69.68 -9.51 -30.72
N ASN A 68 69.94 -8.34 -31.29
CA ASN A 68 70.02 -8.15 -32.73
C ASN A 68 71.07 -7.09 -33.03
N THR A 69 71.44 -6.95 -34.31
CA THR A 69 72.26 -5.83 -34.79
C THR A 69 71.32 -4.77 -35.34
N LEU A 70 71.47 -3.53 -34.88
CA LEU A 70 70.64 -2.44 -35.36
C LEU A 70 70.93 -2.14 -36.84
N PRO A 71 69.91 -1.95 -37.68
CA PRO A 71 70.09 -1.51 -39.07
C PRO A 71 70.61 -0.07 -39.11
N ALA A 72 70.78 0.49 -40.31
CA ALA A 72 71.08 1.92 -40.46
C ALA A 72 69.97 2.76 -39.80
N ILE A 73 70.36 3.74 -38.99
CA ILE A 73 69.46 4.66 -38.30
C ILE A 73 69.60 6.00 -38.99
N ASP A 74 68.58 6.40 -39.74
CA ASP A 74 68.64 7.56 -40.63
C ASP A 74 68.20 8.88 -39.94
N CYS A 75 67.74 8.84 -38.68
CA CYS A 75 67.34 10.03 -37.94
C CYS A 75 67.55 9.93 -36.41
N SER A 76 67.78 11.10 -35.77
CA SER A 76 68.04 11.24 -34.33
C SER A 76 66.88 10.94 -33.36
N ASP A 77 65.63 10.79 -33.83
CA ASP A 77 64.44 10.52 -32.98
C ASP A 77 63.81 9.15 -33.29
N THR A 78 64.64 8.22 -33.78
CA THR A 78 64.22 6.83 -34.06
C THR A 78 64.02 6.09 -32.75
N VAL A 79 62.92 5.34 -32.63
CA VAL A 79 62.64 4.48 -31.47
C VAL A 79 62.46 3.03 -31.90
N LEU A 80 63.00 2.12 -31.09
CA LEU A 80 62.64 0.72 -31.13
C LEU A 80 61.42 0.52 -30.22
N ALA A 81 60.26 0.32 -30.82
CA ALA A 81 58.99 0.18 -30.15
C ALA A 81 58.48 -1.26 -30.16
N PHE A 82 58.01 -1.74 -29.01
CA PHE A 82 57.42 -3.07 -28.89
C PHE A 82 56.45 -3.14 -27.72
N LEU A 83 55.51 -4.06 -27.82
CA LEU A 83 54.53 -4.33 -26.78
C LEU A 83 55.01 -5.51 -25.94
N THR A 84 54.98 -5.36 -24.61
CA THR A 84 55.49 -6.39 -23.69
C THR A 84 54.60 -6.54 -22.45
N ARG A 85 54.60 -7.72 -21.84
CA ARG A 85 53.98 -7.97 -20.53
C ARG A 85 55.01 -8.10 -19.40
N SER A 86 56.29 -7.88 -19.70
CA SER A 86 57.39 -8.01 -18.74
C SER A 86 57.35 -6.93 -17.65
N GLU A 87 57.78 -7.28 -16.43
CA GLU A 87 57.75 -6.36 -15.28
C GLU A 87 58.91 -5.36 -15.30
N GLY A 88 60.01 -5.70 -15.97
CA GLY A 88 61.14 -4.82 -16.20
C GLY A 88 61.78 -5.08 -17.55
N ILE A 89 62.35 -4.04 -18.14
CA ILE A 89 63.08 -4.11 -19.39
C ILE A 89 64.35 -3.28 -19.27
N ILE A 90 65.46 -3.86 -19.71
CA ILE A 90 66.72 -3.14 -19.84
C ILE A 90 67.19 -3.29 -21.29
N ALA A 91 67.38 -2.17 -21.98
CA ALA A 91 67.99 -2.14 -23.30
C ALA A 91 69.44 -1.67 -23.19
N ARG A 92 70.35 -2.40 -23.83
CA ARG A 92 71.77 -2.06 -23.90
C ARG A 92 72.25 -2.07 -25.34
N VAL A 93 73.23 -1.22 -25.66
CA VAL A 93 73.95 -1.24 -26.92
C VAL A 93 75.43 -1.43 -26.61
N ASN A 94 76.07 -2.45 -27.18
CA ASN A 94 77.45 -2.85 -26.85
C ASN A 94 77.69 -2.91 -25.33
N ASP A 95 76.77 -3.57 -24.61
CA ASP A 95 76.75 -3.74 -23.15
C ASP A 95 76.57 -2.45 -22.31
N GLN A 96 76.43 -1.27 -22.95
CA GLN A 96 76.08 -0.03 -22.27
C GLN A 96 74.57 0.14 -22.21
N GLU A 97 74.01 0.33 -21.01
CA GLU A 97 72.59 0.57 -20.82
C GLU A 97 72.15 1.93 -21.37
N ILE A 98 71.15 1.89 -22.26
CA ILE A 98 70.58 3.08 -22.91
C ILE A 98 69.13 3.33 -22.51
N TYR A 99 68.42 2.31 -22.02
CA TYR A 99 67.04 2.43 -21.57
C TYR A 99 66.72 1.41 -20.49
N ARG A 100 65.95 1.85 -19.47
CA ARG A 100 65.45 0.98 -18.41
C ARG A 100 64.02 1.32 -18.05
N TYR A 101 63.21 0.28 -17.94
CA TYR A 101 61.84 0.32 -17.48
C TYR A 101 61.65 -0.67 -16.31
N GLY A 102 60.93 -0.26 -15.25
CA GLY A 102 60.49 -1.17 -14.18
C GLY A 102 61.51 -1.46 -13.07
N THR A 103 62.19 -0.45 -12.50
CA THR A 103 63.03 -0.69 -11.29
C THR A 103 62.18 -1.03 -10.05
N GLU A 104 62.76 -1.71 -9.05
CA GLU A 104 62.05 -2.05 -7.80
C GLU A 104 61.53 -0.81 -7.06
N SER A 105 62.20 0.33 -7.13
CA SER A 105 61.72 1.60 -6.56
C SER A 105 60.58 2.24 -7.37
N GLU A 106 60.51 1.95 -8.67
CA GLU A 106 59.47 2.45 -9.59
C GLU A 106 58.22 1.54 -9.65
N THR A 107 58.38 0.27 -9.29
CA THR A 107 57.30 -0.74 -9.26
C THR A 107 56.88 -1.12 -7.84
N ALA A 108 57.50 -0.51 -6.82
CA ALA A 108 57.32 -0.80 -5.39
C ALA A 108 55.85 -0.78 -4.91
N LEU A 109 55.01 0.00 -5.58
CA LEU A 109 53.64 0.26 -5.15
C LEU A 109 52.58 -0.41 -6.03
N GLY A 110 52.93 -1.11 -7.12
CA GLY A 110 51.92 -1.84 -7.89
C GLY A 110 52.42 -2.26 -9.26
N ARG A 111 52.36 -3.57 -9.53
CA ARG A 111 52.80 -4.16 -10.79
C ARG A 111 51.63 -4.16 -11.77
N TYR A 112 51.81 -3.62 -12.97
CA TYR A 112 50.78 -3.48 -14.02
C TYR A 112 50.31 -4.86 -14.53
N TRP A 113 49.03 -4.99 -14.93
CA TRP A 113 48.41 -6.27 -15.33
C TRP A 113 48.13 -6.38 -16.85
N GLY A 114 48.35 -5.30 -17.61
CA GLY A 114 48.20 -5.27 -19.06
C GLY A 114 49.53 -5.32 -19.81
N SER A 115 49.47 -5.47 -21.13
CA SER A 115 50.64 -5.24 -21.99
C SER A 115 51.03 -3.75 -21.96
N VAL A 116 52.31 -3.40 -22.14
CA VAL A 116 52.86 -2.04 -22.10
C VAL A 116 53.65 -1.78 -23.37
N TRP A 117 53.44 -0.61 -23.97
CA TRP A 117 54.28 -0.13 -25.08
C TRP A 117 55.59 0.42 -24.53
N CYS A 118 56.70 -0.18 -24.91
CA CYS A 118 58.04 0.33 -24.64
C CYS A 118 58.59 0.99 -25.91
N MET A 119 59.18 2.17 -25.78
CA MET A 119 59.84 2.90 -26.86
C MET A 119 61.26 3.21 -26.41
N VAL A 120 62.23 2.45 -26.94
CA VAL A 120 63.66 2.62 -26.63
C VAL A 120 64.22 3.65 -27.62
N PRO A 121 64.70 4.83 -27.15
CA PRO A 121 65.30 5.82 -28.04
C PRO A 121 66.64 5.31 -28.57
N LEU A 122 66.88 5.48 -29.87
CA LEU A 122 68.11 5.09 -30.54
C LEU A 122 68.74 6.28 -31.26
N ASP A 123 70.01 6.52 -31.00
CA ASP A 123 70.84 7.54 -31.64
C ASP A 123 71.49 6.98 -32.92
N GLU A 124 71.79 7.85 -33.89
CA GLU A 124 72.49 7.49 -35.15
C GLU A 124 73.81 6.76 -34.89
N SER A 125 74.51 7.11 -33.80
CA SER A 125 75.75 6.48 -33.38
C SER A 125 75.62 4.98 -33.07
N TYR A 126 74.40 4.47 -32.79
CA TYR A 126 74.14 3.05 -32.51
C TYR A 126 73.89 2.22 -33.78
N ALA A 127 73.85 2.83 -34.97
CA ALA A 127 73.66 2.12 -36.24
C ALA A 127 74.73 1.03 -36.44
N GLY A 128 74.30 -0.18 -36.81
CA GLY A 128 75.20 -1.32 -37.00
C GLY A 128 75.79 -1.91 -35.70
N GLN A 129 75.44 -1.36 -34.53
CA GLN A 129 75.88 -1.88 -33.23
C GLN A 129 74.93 -2.96 -32.70
N ARG A 130 75.44 -3.78 -31.78
CA ARG A 130 74.70 -4.87 -31.14
C ARG A 130 73.77 -4.31 -30.06
N VAL A 131 72.46 -4.52 -30.19
CA VAL A 131 71.45 -4.19 -29.18
C VAL A 131 71.02 -5.43 -28.43
N SER A 132 70.97 -5.36 -27.10
CA SER A 132 70.42 -6.39 -26.22
C SER A 132 69.22 -5.88 -25.45
N LEU A 133 68.15 -6.66 -25.43
CA LEU A 133 66.95 -6.41 -24.65
C LEU A 133 66.83 -7.52 -23.61
N GLU A 134 66.98 -7.14 -22.35
CA GLU A 134 66.76 -8.00 -21.19
C GLU A 134 65.33 -7.76 -20.68
N PHE A 135 64.48 -8.76 -20.89
CA PHE A 135 63.12 -8.83 -20.40
C PHE A 135 63.09 -9.57 -19.06
N ILE A 136 62.61 -8.88 -18.03
CA ILE A 136 62.49 -9.42 -16.69
C ILE A 136 61.03 -9.87 -16.49
N GLY A 137 60.84 -11.18 -16.56
CA GLY A 137 59.56 -11.88 -16.43
C GLY A 137 59.06 -11.99 -14.99
N ARG A 138 57.73 -12.08 -14.89
CA ARG A 138 56.93 -12.13 -13.65
C ARG A 138 57.05 -13.48 -12.90
N TYR A 139 57.22 -14.58 -13.65
CA TYR A 139 57.34 -15.95 -13.14
C TYR A 139 58.39 -16.74 -13.93
N SER A 140 58.90 -17.84 -13.36
CA SER A 140 59.67 -18.83 -14.13
C SER A 140 58.80 -19.33 -15.29
N ASN A 141 59.27 -19.15 -16.52
CA ASN A 141 58.58 -19.41 -17.81
C ASN A 141 57.58 -18.34 -18.30
N SER A 142 57.54 -17.12 -17.74
CA SER A 142 56.69 -16.05 -18.31
C SER A 142 57.36 -15.24 -19.43
N ALA A 143 58.58 -15.58 -19.82
CA ALA A 143 59.38 -14.81 -20.76
C ALA A 143 59.34 -15.40 -22.18
N THR A 144 58.22 -16.03 -22.56
CA THR A 144 58.03 -16.68 -23.87
C THR A 144 56.78 -16.13 -24.58
N ASP A 145 56.70 -14.81 -24.73
CA ASP A 145 55.72 -14.17 -25.62
C ASP A 145 56.39 -13.89 -26.97
N SER A 146 55.64 -14.00 -28.08
CA SER A 146 56.12 -13.57 -29.40
C SER A 146 56.15 -12.05 -29.47
N PHE A 147 57.35 -11.47 -29.53
CA PHE A 147 57.51 -10.01 -29.64
C PHE A 147 57.45 -9.57 -31.10
N THR A 148 56.75 -8.47 -31.35
CA THR A 148 56.84 -7.73 -32.62
C THR A 148 57.52 -6.39 -32.36
N PHE A 149 58.66 -6.18 -33.01
CA PHE A 149 59.48 -4.98 -32.90
C PHE A 149 59.25 -4.05 -34.09
N TYR A 150 59.03 -2.78 -33.81
CA TYR A 150 58.88 -1.71 -34.79
C TYR A 150 60.03 -0.74 -34.61
N LEU A 151 60.71 -0.37 -35.71
CA LEU A 151 61.78 0.62 -35.68
C LEU A 151 61.37 1.78 -36.60
N ASP A 152 61.01 2.92 -36.01
CA ASP A 152 60.54 4.08 -36.77
C ASP A 152 60.71 5.38 -35.97
N GLU A 153 60.48 6.53 -36.61
CA GLU A 153 60.41 7.82 -35.91
C GLU A 153 59.37 7.76 -34.80
N ARG A 154 59.73 8.31 -33.62
CA ARG A 154 58.85 8.35 -32.46
C ARG A 154 57.45 8.89 -32.77
N SER A 155 57.39 9.95 -33.57
CA SER A 155 56.14 10.60 -33.96
C SER A 155 55.24 9.68 -34.81
N ALA A 156 55.82 8.90 -35.72
CA ALA A 156 55.13 7.95 -36.57
C ALA A 156 54.58 6.76 -35.75
N VAL A 157 55.40 6.20 -34.86
CA VAL A 157 54.96 5.13 -33.94
C VAL A 157 53.78 5.58 -33.08
N VAL A 158 53.88 6.77 -32.48
CA VAL A 158 52.80 7.37 -31.67
C VAL A 158 51.53 7.56 -32.50
N PHE A 159 51.66 8.09 -33.71
CA PHE A 159 50.53 8.30 -34.62
C PHE A 159 49.85 6.99 -35.01
N HIS A 160 50.61 5.95 -35.31
CA HIS A 160 50.06 4.65 -35.66
C HIS A 160 49.32 3.98 -34.49
N ILE A 161 49.87 4.07 -33.27
CA ILE A 161 49.18 3.57 -32.07
C ILE A 161 47.86 4.33 -31.85
N LEU A 162 47.84 5.64 -32.07
CA LEU A 162 46.62 6.46 -31.99
C LEU A 162 45.58 6.08 -33.05
N VAL A 163 46.00 5.91 -34.31
CA VAL A 163 45.10 5.57 -35.43
C VAL A 163 44.50 4.18 -35.29
N ALA A 164 45.31 3.18 -34.90
CA ALA A 164 44.81 1.82 -34.66
C ALA A 164 43.74 1.76 -33.56
N ASN A 165 43.77 2.73 -32.64
CA ASN A 165 42.85 2.84 -31.52
C ASN A 165 41.73 3.90 -31.73
N PHE A 166 41.69 4.59 -32.88
CA PHE A 166 40.81 5.74 -33.12
C PHE A 166 39.31 5.43 -32.97
N PHE A 167 38.86 4.27 -33.44
CA PHE A 167 37.46 3.86 -33.33
C PHE A 167 37.00 3.72 -31.88
N LEU A 168 37.86 3.20 -31.01
CA LEU A 168 37.55 3.01 -29.60
C LEU A 168 37.66 4.34 -28.82
N LEU A 169 38.60 5.21 -29.21
CA LEU A 169 38.78 6.56 -28.63
C LEU A 169 37.56 7.45 -28.89
N SER A 170 37.06 7.42 -30.13
CA SER A 170 35.86 8.17 -30.51
C SER A 170 34.61 7.68 -29.76
N ASN A 171 34.46 6.37 -29.55
CA ASN A 171 33.37 5.82 -28.74
C ASN A 171 33.45 6.23 -27.26
N CYS A 172 34.65 6.23 -26.65
CA CYS A 172 34.82 6.70 -25.27
C CYS A 172 34.46 8.20 -25.12
N LEU A 173 34.82 9.02 -26.11
CA LEU A 173 34.50 10.45 -26.11
C LEU A 173 32.98 10.70 -26.27
N ILE A 174 32.31 9.91 -27.12
CA ILE A 174 30.86 9.98 -27.30
C ILE A 174 30.13 9.58 -26.00
N CYS A 175 30.56 8.51 -25.33
CA CYS A 175 29.98 8.09 -24.05
C CYS A 175 30.18 9.17 -22.97
N LEU A 176 31.37 9.79 -22.89
CA LEU A 176 31.64 10.90 -21.97
C LEU A 176 30.69 12.10 -22.21
N MET A 177 30.45 12.47 -23.47
CA MET A 177 29.51 13.54 -23.81
C MET A 177 28.06 13.20 -23.41
N ILE A 178 27.62 11.96 -23.63
CA ILE A 178 26.29 11.48 -23.24
C ILE A 178 26.12 11.55 -21.71
N ALA A 179 27.14 11.13 -20.96
CA ALA A 179 27.15 11.20 -19.50
C ALA A 179 26.96 12.64 -18.98
N LEU A 180 27.75 13.59 -19.52
CA LEU A 180 27.66 15.01 -19.13
C LEU A 180 26.28 15.61 -19.44
N CYS A 181 25.68 15.27 -20.58
CA CYS A 181 24.33 15.70 -20.93
C CYS A 181 23.26 15.15 -19.98
N LEU A 182 23.36 13.89 -19.57
CA LEU A 182 22.42 13.28 -18.61
C LEU A 182 22.54 13.90 -17.22
N LEU A 183 23.76 14.17 -16.77
CA LEU A 183 24.02 14.85 -15.49
C LEU A 183 23.49 16.29 -15.50
N ALA A 184 23.71 17.04 -16.59
CA ALA A 184 23.19 18.40 -16.74
C ALA A 184 21.64 18.42 -16.78
N SER A 185 21.02 17.45 -17.48
CA SER A 185 19.56 17.30 -17.52
C SER A 185 18.97 16.99 -16.14
N ALA A 186 19.64 16.13 -15.37
CA ALA A 186 19.25 15.79 -14.00
C ALA A 186 19.37 17.01 -13.07
N ALA A 187 20.47 17.76 -13.15
CA ALA A 187 20.68 18.99 -12.37
C ALA A 187 19.60 20.05 -12.69
N HIS A 188 19.27 20.26 -13.97
CA HIS A 188 18.23 21.19 -14.38
C HIS A 188 16.84 20.80 -13.83
N HIS A 189 16.49 19.51 -13.85
CA HIS A 189 15.21 19.03 -13.31
C HIS A 189 15.15 19.02 -11.76
N ALA A 190 16.28 18.82 -11.09
CA ALA A 190 16.37 18.91 -9.63
C ALA A 190 16.11 20.34 -9.13
N ILE A 191 16.60 21.35 -9.86
CA ILE A 191 16.30 22.77 -9.60
C ILE A 191 14.78 23.04 -9.71
N LEU A 192 14.10 22.37 -10.64
CA LEU A 192 12.66 22.49 -10.85
C LEU A 192 11.80 21.57 -9.93
N ARG A 193 12.39 20.94 -8.90
CA ARG A 193 11.74 20.07 -7.89
C ARG A 193 10.83 18.97 -8.49
N ARG A 194 11.24 18.32 -9.58
CA ARG A 194 10.52 17.16 -10.17
C ARG A 194 11.14 15.83 -9.73
N THR A 195 10.30 14.80 -9.62
CA THR A 195 10.61 13.48 -9.02
C THR A 195 11.49 12.56 -9.87
N ASP A 196 11.64 12.80 -11.18
CA ASP A 196 12.32 11.88 -12.12
C ASP A 196 13.84 12.13 -12.29
N SER A 197 14.46 13.01 -11.51
CA SER A 197 15.86 13.42 -11.70
C SER A 197 16.89 12.33 -11.36
N ALA A 198 16.53 11.44 -10.45
CA ALA A 198 17.38 10.38 -9.88
C ALA A 198 17.97 9.41 -10.91
N ALA A 199 17.11 8.76 -11.69
CA ALA A 199 17.51 7.73 -12.65
C ALA A 199 18.47 8.25 -13.73
N ARG A 200 18.31 9.53 -14.12
CA ARG A 200 19.20 10.18 -15.10
C ARG A 200 20.57 10.49 -14.51
N LEU A 201 20.63 10.82 -13.21
CA LEU A 201 21.88 11.02 -12.50
C LEU A 201 22.69 9.72 -12.44
N TYR A 202 22.06 8.61 -12.03
CA TYR A 202 22.74 7.31 -11.93
C TYR A 202 23.23 6.78 -13.27
N LEU A 203 22.42 6.91 -14.33
CA LEU A 203 22.83 6.50 -15.66
C LEU A 203 23.96 7.37 -16.22
N GLY A 204 23.91 8.69 -15.97
CA GLY A 204 25.00 9.59 -16.32
C GLY A 204 26.32 9.20 -15.65
N THR A 205 26.30 8.85 -14.37
CA THR A 205 27.48 8.38 -13.64
C THR A 205 28.01 7.04 -14.18
N LEU A 206 27.13 6.09 -14.49
CA LEU A 206 27.55 4.76 -14.98
C LEU A 206 28.19 4.85 -16.37
N VAL A 207 27.63 5.67 -17.26
CA VAL A 207 28.22 5.91 -18.59
C VAL A 207 29.57 6.63 -18.48
N LEU A 208 29.73 7.56 -17.52
CA LEU A 208 31.00 8.21 -17.25
C LEU A 208 32.08 7.20 -16.81
N LEU A 209 31.74 6.33 -15.85
CA LEU A 209 32.62 5.28 -15.34
C LEU A 209 33.06 4.32 -16.46
N ALA A 210 32.12 3.87 -17.30
CA ALA A 210 32.42 3.03 -18.46
C ALA A 210 33.32 3.72 -19.49
N SER A 211 33.18 5.04 -19.66
CA SER A 211 34.03 5.83 -20.58
C SER A 211 35.46 5.97 -20.06
N VAL A 212 35.61 6.20 -18.75
CA VAL A 212 36.92 6.28 -18.09
C VAL A 212 37.63 4.92 -18.15
N TRP A 213 36.91 3.83 -17.90
CA TRP A 213 37.44 2.47 -18.05
C TRP A 213 37.79 2.11 -19.51
N GLY A 214 36.97 2.52 -20.48
CA GLY A 214 37.31 2.36 -21.90
C GLY A 214 38.62 3.07 -22.26
N PHE A 215 38.83 4.28 -21.73
CA PHE A 215 40.07 5.04 -21.94
C PHE A 215 41.30 4.37 -21.27
N THR A 216 41.12 3.60 -20.19
CA THR A 216 42.22 2.87 -19.53
C THR A 216 42.70 1.65 -20.32
N GLU A 217 41.77 0.83 -20.84
CA GLU A 217 42.12 -0.38 -21.59
C GLU A 217 42.91 -0.06 -22.87
N MET A 218 42.76 1.15 -23.38
CA MET A 218 43.46 1.62 -24.58
C MET A 218 44.92 2.01 -24.35
N ASN A 219 45.43 1.98 -23.11
CA ASN A 219 46.82 2.35 -22.75
C ASN A 219 47.28 3.77 -23.18
N LEU A 220 46.40 4.58 -23.76
CA LEU A 220 46.67 5.90 -24.33
C LEU A 220 47.11 6.94 -23.30
N SER A 221 46.80 6.70 -22.03
CA SER A 221 47.14 7.57 -20.92
C SER A 221 48.67 7.69 -20.72
N GLN A 222 49.45 6.70 -21.16
CA GLN A 222 50.93 6.73 -21.14
C GLN A 222 51.54 7.54 -22.30
N LEU A 223 50.82 7.71 -23.42
CA LEU A 223 51.26 8.48 -24.59
C LEU A 223 51.13 9.99 -24.40
N VAL A 224 50.14 10.42 -23.59
CA VAL A 224 49.84 11.83 -23.35
C VAL A 224 50.63 12.40 -22.16
N PHE A 225 50.95 11.56 -21.17
CA PHE A 225 51.67 11.96 -19.96
C PHE A 225 52.99 11.20 -19.88
N HIS A 226 54.09 11.91 -20.14
CA HIS A 226 55.45 11.37 -20.24
C HIS A 226 56.05 10.89 -18.90
N GLN A 227 55.24 10.63 -17.87
CA GLN A 227 55.70 10.19 -16.54
C GLN A 227 54.91 9.01 -15.97
N LYS A 228 55.65 8.14 -15.28
CA LYS A 228 55.35 6.77 -14.77
C LYS A 228 54.22 6.67 -13.70
N ALA A 229 53.25 7.58 -13.67
CA ALA A 229 52.32 7.76 -12.54
C ALA A 229 50.82 7.54 -12.88
N VAL A 230 50.51 7.25 -14.16
CA VAL A 230 49.15 7.38 -14.70
C VAL A 230 48.21 6.21 -14.34
N GLY A 231 48.71 4.97 -14.31
CA GLY A 231 47.89 3.82 -13.90
C GLY A 231 47.42 3.89 -12.44
N TYR A 232 48.22 4.54 -11.60
CA TYR A 232 47.89 4.78 -10.19
C TYR A 232 46.79 5.82 -10.04
N LEU A 233 46.88 6.93 -10.79
CA LEU A 233 45.87 7.98 -10.81
C LEU A 233 44.50 7.47 -11.29
N LEU A 234 44.45 6.51 -12.23
CA LEU A 234 43.18 6.00 -12.76
C LEU A 234 42.51 4.91 -11.92
N ASN A 235 43.27 4.02 -11.27
CA ASN A 235 42.69 3.16 -10.23
C ASN A 235 42.19 4.02 -9.06
N PHE A 236 42.96 5.03 -8.66
CA PHE A 236 42.58 6.01 -7.66
C PHE A 236 41.29 6.78 -8.02
N VAL A 237 41.13 7.22 -9.28
CA VAL A 237 39.90 7.88 -9.77
C VAL A 237 38.70 6.91 -9.78
N SER A 238 38.90 5.67 -10.24
CA SER A 238 37.82 4.65 -10.27
C SER A 238 37.34 4.27 -8.87
N PHE A 239 38.24 4.23 -7.87
CA PHE A 239 37.91 3.97 -6.47
C PHE A 239 37.02 5.04 -5.85
N PHE A 240 37.37 6.32 -6.05
CA PHE A 240 36.61 7.44 -5.50
C PHE A 240 35.27 7.69 -6.18
N LEU A 241 35.17 7.35 -7.47
CA LEU A 241 33.94 7.51 -8.24
C LEU A 241 32.84 6.51 -7.84
N LEU A 242 33.10 5.51 -7.02
CA LEU A 242 32.08 4.54 -6.58
C LEU A 242 31.43 4.92 -5.25
N GLY A 243 32.19 5.48 -4.30
CA GLY A 243 31.71 5.82 -2.95
C GLY A 243 30.68 6.96 -2.92
N ALA A 244 30.87 8.00 -3.73
CA ALA A 244 29.95 9.15 -3.76
C ALA A 244 28.59 8.84 -4.42
N PRO A 245 28.52 8.22 -5.62
CA PRO A 245 27.24 7.86 -6.23
C PRO A 245 26.47 6.82 -5.43
N PHE A 246 27.18 5.87 -4.81
CA PHE A 246 26.58 4.89 -3.92
C PHE A 246 25.96 5.54 -2.68
N SER A 247 26.66 6.48 -2.06
CA SER A 247 26.11 7.24 -0.92
C SER A 247 24.90 8.08 -1.34
N LEU A 248 24.91 8.68 -2.54
CA LEU A 248 23.71 9.35 -3.07
C LEU A 248 22.54 8.38 -3.29
N LEU A 249 22.81 7.17 -3.79
CA LEU A 249 21.83 6.08 -3.96
C LEU A 249 21.17 5.65 -2.65
N LEU A 250 21.96 5.40 -1.62
CA LEU A 250 21.42 5.10 -0.29
C LEU A 250 20.58 6.26 0.25
N GLY A 251 20.98 7.50 -0.04
CA GLY A 251 20.23 8.68 0.39
C GLY A 251 18.84 8.79 -0.23
N GLU A 252 18.67 8.41 -1.49
CA GLU A 252 17.35 8.40 -2.12
C GLU A 252 16.49 7.22 -1.67
N LEU A 253 17.10 6.05 -1.50
CA LEU A 253 16.38 4.85 -1.08
C LEU A 253 15.92 4.86 0.36
N LEU A 254 16.59 5.67 1.16
CA LEU A 254 16.34 5.81 2.55
C LEU A 254 16.03 7.29 2.84
N PRO A 255 14.85 7.82 2.44
CA PRO A 255 14.53 9.24 2.57
C PRO A 255 14.70 9.77 3.99
N ARG A 256 14.40 8.92 4.99
CA ARG A 256 14.58 9.20 6.42
C ARG A 256 16.05 9.42 6.82
N PHE A 257 16.98 8.78 6.12
CA PHE A 257 18.43 8.85 6.36
C PHE A 257 19.16 9.63 5.24
N ALA A 258 18.42 10.22 4.29
CA ALA A 258 18.94 10.88 3.10
C ALA A 258 19.98 11.96 3.37
N ARG A 259 19.83 12.68 4.48
CA ARG A 259 20.75 13.76 4.87
C ARG A 259 22.12 13.20 5.25
N ARG A 260 22.16 12.02 5.90
CA ARG A 260 23.40 11.36 6.35
C ARG A 260 24.19 10.83 5.15
N PHE A 261 23.53 10.08 4.27
CA PHE A 261 24.20 9.53 3.09
C PHE A 261 24.62 10.60 2.06
N ARG A 262 23.88 11.72 1.95
CA ARG A 262 24.35 12.88 1.17
C ARG A 262 25.61 13.52 1.77
N ALA A 263 25.75 13.56 3.09
CA ALA A 263 26.95 14.07 3.74
C ALA A 263 28.17 13.17 3.45
N PHE A 264 28.00 11.85 3.47
CA PHE A 264 29.05 10.91 3.05
C PHE A 264 29.48 11.12 1.59
N ALA A 265 28.52 11.31 0.68
CA ALA A 265 28.84 11.60 -0.73
C ALA A 265 29.68 12.87 -0.89
N ILE A 266 29.31 13.95 -0.20
CA ILE A 266 30.07 15.21 -0.20
C ILE A 266 31.48 14.99 0.36
N ALA A 267 31.60 14.22 1.45
CA ALA A 267 32.89 13.90 2.05
C ALA A 267 33.79 13.12 1.08
N PHE A 268 33.26 12.12 0.35
CA PHE A 268 34.03 11.37 -0.65
C PHE A 268 34.52 12.28 -1.79
N ILE A 269 33.66 13.17 -2.29
CA ILE A 269 34.03 14.12 -3.35
C ILE A 269 35.10 15.11 -2.84
N ALA A 270 34.94 15.65 -1.64
CA ALA A 270 35.91 16.58 -1.06
C ALA A 270 37.25 15.90 -0.81
N PHE A 271 37.25 14.68 -0.27
CA PHE A 271 38.46 13.92 -0.01
C PHE A 271 39.19 13.53 -1.30
N PHE A 272 38.45 13.20 -2.37
CA PHE A 272 39.01 12.99 -3.71
C PHE A 272 39.75 14.24 -4.18
N LEU A 273 39.06 15.40 -4.20
CA LEU A 273 39.61 16.66 -4.69
C LEU A 273 40.86 17.08 -3.92
N ILE A 274 40.85 16.94 -2.58
CA ILE A 274 42.01 17.26 -1.73
C ILE A 274 43.17 16.33 -2.04
N THR A 275 42.92 15.02 -2.11
CA THR A 275 43.98 14.04 -2.37
C THR A 275 44.57 14.20 -3.76
N THR A 276 43.74 14.44 -4.78
CA THR A 276 44.20 14.75 -6.13
C THR A 276 45.04 16.03 -6.14
N ALA A 277 44.63 17.08 -5.42
CA ALA A 277 45.39 18.32 -5.33
C ALA A 277 46.75 18.14 -4.63
N LEU A 278 46.79 17.39 -3.52
CA LEU A 278 48.03 17.06 -2.80
C LEU A 278 48.98 16.23 -3.66
N TYR A 279 48.44 15.29 -4.44
CA TYR A 279 49.21 14.47 -5.37
C TYR A 279 49.79 15.29 -6.51
N MET A 280 48.96 16.13 -7.15
CA MET A 280 49.40 17.01 -8.24
C MET A 280 50.43 18.05 -7.78
N ALA A 281 50.41 18.43 -6.50
CA ALA A 281 51.41 19.30 -5.88
C ALA A 281 52.69 18.54 -5.45
N GLY A 282 52.74 17.22 -5.59
CA GLY A 282 53.86 16.38 -5.16
C GLY A 282 54.04 16.30 -3.63
N ILE A 283 53.02 16.68 -2.85
CA ILE A 283 53.07 16.79 -1.39
C ILE A 283 52.86 15.42 -0.72
N ALA A 284 51.97 14.60 -1.27
CA ALA A 284 51.63 13.28 -0.71
C ALA A 284 51.33 12.28 -1.83
N SER A 285 51.72 11.01 -1.63
CA SER A 285 51.33 9.95 -2.57
C SER A 285 49.90 9.47 -2.28
N PRO A 286 49.15 8.97 -3.27
CA PRO A 286 47.77 8.52 -3.07
C PRO A 286 47.69 7.35 -2.05
N THR A 287 48.76 6.57 -1.92
CA THR A 287 48.84 5.46 -0.97
C THR A 287 49.01 5.88 0.48
N ASP A 288 49.59 7.06 0.74
CA ASP A 288 49.72 7.58 2.10
C ASP A 288 48.34 7.96 2.70
N LEU A 289 47.36 8.23 1.83
CA LEU A 289 46.02 8.68 2.19
C LEU A 289 44.95 7.57 2.13
N LEU A 290 45.31 6.38 1.63
CA LEU A 290 44.43 5.20 1.54
C LEU A 290 43.79 4.78 2.88
N PRO A 291 44.48 4.83 4.04
CA PRO A 291 43.85 4.51 5.33
C PRO A 291 42.66 5.42 5.68
N VAL A 292 42.71 6.69 5.29
CA VAL A 292 41.60 7.65 5.52
C VAL A 292 40.39 7.27 4.68
N GLU A 293 40.61 6.80 3.45
CA GLU A 293 39.55 6.28 2.58
C GLU A 293 38.88 5.03 3.18
N HIS A 294 39.68 4.07 3.67
CA HIS A 294 39.15 2.87 4.31
C HIS A 294 38.31 3.19 5.55
N ILE A 295 38.68 4.22 6.33
CA ILE A 295 37.87 4.71 7.44
C ILE A 295 36.53 5.24 6.93
N MET A 296 36.50 6.01 5.85
CA MET A 296 35.26 6.50 5.27
C MET A 296 34.34 5.38 4.76
N VAL A 297 34.90 4.38 4.08
CA VAL A 297 34.16 3.19 3.64
C VAL A 297 33.61 2.42 4.84
N ALA A 298 34.42 2.19 5.88
CA ALA A 298 33.99 1.52 7.09
C ALA A 298 32.85 2.27 7.80
N LEU A 299 32.89 3.60 7.86
CA LEU A 299 31.82 4.42 8.44
C LEU A 299 30.50 4.28 7.67
N VAL A 300 30.54 4.29 6.33
CA VAL A 300 29.34 4.08 5.50
C VAL A 300 28.81 2.65 5.65
N THR A 301 29.69 1.66 5.74
CA THR A 301 29.31 0.26 5.99
C THR A 301 28.63 0.10 7.34
N LEU A 302 29.18 0.70 8.41
CA LEU A 302 28.60 0.66 9.75
C LEU A 302 27.23 1.36 9.81
N ASP A 303 27.09 2.53 9.20
CA ASP A 303 25.80 3.24 9.15
C ASP A 303 24.76 2.46 8.33
N SER A 304 25.20 1.78 7.26
CA SER A 304 24.34 0.87 6.48
C SER A 304 23.87 -0.31 7.34
N VAL A 305 24.75 -0.98 8.09
CA VAL A 305 24.35 -2.04 9.03
C VAL A 305 23.37 -1.53 10.09
N ALA A 306 23.62 -0.34 10.65
CA ALA A 306 22.73 0.26 11.64
C ALA A 306 21.32 0.52 11.07
N VAL A 307 21.23 0.97 9.81
CA VAL A 307 19.96 1.14 9.11
C VAL A 307 19.28 -0.22 8.83
N TYR A 308 20.03 -1.23 8.41
CA TYR A 308 19.51 -2.60 8.21
C TYR A 308 18.87 -3.16 9.48
N VAL A 309 19.60 -3.12 10.60
CA VAL A 309 19.12 -3.63 11.90
C VAL A 309 17.87 -2.87 12.35
N ARG A 310 17.83 -1.55 12.12
CA ARG A 310 16.65 -0.73 12.44
C ARG A 310 15.45 -1.09 11.57
N GLN A 311 15.64 -1.36 10.28
CA GLN A 311 14.55 -1.79 9.40
C GLN A 311 14.01 -3.18 9.74
N LEU A 312 14.87 -4.12 10.16
CA LEU A 312 14.45 -5.42 10.66
C LEU A 312 13.61 -5.30 11.94
N ARG A 313 14.02 -4.41 12.85
CA ARG A 313 13.30 -4.15 14.10
C ARG A 313 11.91 -3.55 13.86
N ASP A 314 11.78 -2.64 12.90
CA ASP A 314 10.54 -1.92 12.63
C ASP A 314 9.49 -2.73 11.82
N LYS A 315 9.81 -3.94 11.34
CA LYS A 315 8.95 -4.80 10.47
C LYS A 315 8.30 -4.11 9.25
N ARG A 316 8.75 -2.90 8.91
CA ARG A 316 8.21 -2.02 7.86
C ARG A 316 9.15 -1.90 6.65
N GLY A 317 10.28 -2.61 6.66
CA GLY A 317 11.30 -2.55 5.60
C GLY A 317 10.95 -3.40 4.37
N ASN A 318 11.35 -2.93 3.19
CA ASN A 318 11.29 -3.74 1.97
C ASN A 318 12.33 -4.88 2.07
N PRO A 319 11.92 -6.16 2.06
CA PRO A 319 12.83 -7.29 2.27
C PRO A 319 13.95 -7.37 1.21
N ALA A 320 13.71 -6.87 -0.01
CA ALA A 320 14.74 -6.80 -1.04
C ALA A 320 15.82 -5.74 -0.70
N LEU A 321 15.40 -4.58 -0.19
CA LEU A 321 16.31 -3.50 0.21
C LEU A 321 17.16 -3.92 1.41
N SER A 322 16.54 -4.56 2.40
CA SER A 322 17.26 -5.03 3.59
C SER A 322 18.27 -6.12 3.24
N THR A 323 17.91 -7.06 2.36
CA THR A 323 18.82 -8.11 1.88
C THR A 323 19.99 -7.51 1.10
N GLY A 324 19.72 -6.54 0.22
CA GLY A 324 20.77 -5.82 -0.51
C GLY A 324 21.75 -5.07 0.41
N LEU A 325 21.23 -4.38 1.44
CA LEU A 325 22.05 -3.65 2.42
C LEU A 325 22.95 -4.59 3.23
N ALA A 326 22.44 -5.77 3.61
CA ALA A 326 23.19 -6.78 4.35
C ALA A 326 24.30 -7.42 3.50
N VAL A 327 24.00 -7.77 2.24
CA VAL A 327 24.98 -8.32 1.29
C VAL A 327 26.10 -7.31 1.04
N PHE A 328 25.75 -6.04 0.81
CA PHE A 328 26.74 -4.98 0.64
C PHE A 328 27.63 -4.83 1.87
N ALA A 329 27.04 -4.77 3.08
CA ALA A 329 27.81 -4.63 4.30
C ALA A 329 28.76 -5.81 4.55
N ALA A 330 28.30 -7.04 4.28
CA ALA A 330 29.11 -8.24 4.40
C ALA A 330 30.28 -8.24 3.42
N LEU A 331 30.03 -7.86 2.15
CA LEU A 331 31.07 -7.76 1.13
C LEU A 331 32.10 -6.67 1.46
N ALA A 332 31.64 -5.46 1.81
CA ALA A 332 32.53 -4.35 2.16
C ALA A 332 33.40 -4.67 3.38
N PHE A 333 32.80 -5.32 4.40
CA PHE A 333 33.55 -5.74 5.58
C PHE A 333 34.56 -6.86 5.27
N ALA A 334 34.16 -7.88 4.50
CA ALA A 334 35.05 -8.97 4.09
C ALA A 334 36.25 -8.44 3.29
N VAL A 335 36.01 -7.45 2.42
CA VAL A 335 37.03 -6.78 1.60
C VAL A 335 38.00 -5.96 2.47
N LEU A 336 37.49 -5.17 3.42
CA LEU A 336 38.31 -4.44 4.39
C LEU A 336 39.16 -5.39 5.24
N VAL A 337 38.56 -6.46 5.77
CA VAL A 337 39.28 -7.47 6.57
C VAL A 337 40.36 -8.17 5.73
N TRP A 338 40.03 -8.55 4.50
CA TRP A 338 40.99 -9.17 3.59
C TRP A 338 42.19 -8.26 3.33
N HIS A 339 41.98 -6.96 3.11
CA HIS A 339 43.06 -6.01 2.89
C HIS A 339 44.09 -5.96 4.05
N TYR A 340 43.61 -6.01 5.30
CA TYR A 340 44.48 -5.89 6.48
C TYR A 340 45.01 -7.22 7.02
N VAL A 341 44.34 -8.34 6.73
CA VAL A 341 44.71 -9.68 7.24
C VAL A 341 45.50 -10.49 6.21
N ALA A 342 45.27 -10.29 4.91
CA ALA A 342 45.99 -11.05 3.90
C ALA A 342 47.49 -10.70 3.92
N PRO A 343 48.38 -11.70 3.84
CA PRO A 343 49.81 -11.46 3.68
C PRO A 343 50.03 -10.50 2.51
N ARG A 344 50.89 -9.47 2.64
CA ARG A 344 51.18 -8.50 1.57
C ARG A 344 51.50 -9.15 0.21
N ALA A 345 52.00 -10.39 0.22
CA ALA A 345 52.29 -11.21 -0.96
C ALA A 345 51.06 -11.89 -1.63
N ARG A 346 49.88 -11.91 -1.00
CA ARG A 346 48.65 -12.60 -1.48
C ARG A 346 47.43 -11.68 -1.69
N ILE A 347 47.57 -10.37 -1.47
CA ILE A 347 46.52 -9.36 -1.73
C ILE A 347 46.09 -9.32 -3.22
N TRP A 348 46.82 -10.02 -4.10
CA TRP A 348 46.76 -9.86 -5.56
C TRP A 348 45.73 -10.74 -6.30
N ILE A 349 45.15 -11.79 -5.70
CA ILE A 349 44.37 -12.80 -6.46
C ILE A 349 42.90 -12.41 -6.71
N LEU A 350 42.34 -11.51 -5.92
CA LEU A 350 41.20 -10.70 -6.33
C LEU A 350 41.60 -9.27 -6.01
N SER A 351 41.78 -8.44 -7.04
CA SER A 351 41.96 -7.03 -6.76
C SER A 351 40.71 -6.56 -6.02
N PHE A 352 40.91 -5.82 -4.93
CA PHE A 352 39.84 -5.23 -4.13
C PHE A 352 38.76 -4.54 -5.03
N THR A 353 39.18 -4.06 -6.20
CA THR A 353 38.41 -3.59 -7.35
C THR A 353 37.41 -4.60 -7.95
N ASP A 354 37.82 -5.84 -8.24
CA ASP A 354 36.97 -6.84 -8.92
C ASP A 354 35.79 -7.25 -8.04
N LEU A 355 36.03 -7.40 -6.74
CA LEU A 355 34.99 -7.81 -5.80
C LEU A 355 34.01 -6.67 -5.50
N ILE A 356 34.46 -5.42 -5.53
CA ILE A 356 33.61 -4.23 -5.44
C ILE A 356 32.76 -4.05 -6.70
N MET A 357 33.34 -4.27 -7.89
CA MET A 357 32.61 -4.21 -9.15
C MET A 357 31.51 -5.28 -9.21
N ILE A 358 31.82 -6.53 -8.84
CA ILE A 358 30.83 -7.61 -8.75
C ILE A 358 29.74 -7.29 -7.71
N GLY A 359 30.13 -6.74 -6.56
CA GLY A 359 29.19 -6.30 -5.52
C GLY A 359 28.27 -5.17 -6.00
N ALA A 360 28.79 -4.22 -6.76
CA ALA A 360 28.04 -3.12 -7.35
C ALA A 360 27.08 -3.60 -8.44
N ASP A 361 27.52 -4.51 -9.32
CA ASP A 361 26.71 -5.09 -10.40
C ASP A 361 25.53 -5.90 -9.85
N ILE A 362 25.77 -6.75 -8.84
CA ILE A 362 24.72 -7.51 -8.15
C ILE A 362 23.70 -6.56 -7.51
N LEU A 363 24.18 -5.49 -6.87
CA LEU A 363 23.31 -4.51 -6.23
C LEU A 363 22.47 -3.74 -7.28
N ILE A 364 23.06 -3.35 -8.40
CA ILE A 364 22.37 -2.66 -9.52
C ILE A 364 21.28 -3.54 -10.12
N VAL A 365 21.51 -4.84 -10.26
CA VAL A 365 20.52 -5.80 -10.77
C VAL A 365 19.37 -5.99 -9.78
N LEU A 366 19.67 -6.22 -8.50
CA LEU A 366 18.66 -6.30 -7.44
C LEU A 366 17.85 -5.01 -7.34
N PHE A 367 18.49 -3.88 -7.63
CA PHE A 367 17.90 -2.56 -7.61
C PHE A 367 16.97 -2.28 -8.79
N HIS A 368 17.37 -2.66 -10.00
CA HIS A 368 16.50 -2.63 -11.18
C HIS A 368 15.27 -3.50 -10.98
N MET A 369 15.42 -4.68 -10.38
CA MET A 369 14.27 -5.53 -10.05
C MET A 369 13.35 -4.89 -9.02
N ALA A 370 13.88 -4.19 -8.01
CA ALA A 370 13.09 -3.50 -6.98
C ALA A 370 12.33 -2.29 -7.54
N ILE A 371 12.99 -1.45 -8.34
CA ILE A 371 12.36 -0.30 -9.02
C ILE A 371 11.33 -0.77 -10.04
N ALA A 372 11.63 -1.80 -10.83
CA ALA A 372 10.66 -2.35 -11.79
C ALA A 372 9.41 -2.91 -11.08
N ARG A 373 9.58 -3.59 -9.93
CA ARG A 373 8.45 -4.07 -9.11
C ARG A 373 7.66 -2.93 -8.50
N GLN A 374 8.32 -1.86 -8.05
CA GLN A 374 7.67 -0.72 -7.44
C GLN A 374 6.92 0.13 -8.48
N GLY A 375 7.55 0.41 -9.62
CA GLY A 375 6.92 1.08 -10.76
C GLY A 375 5.72 0.31 -11.34
N ALA A 376 5.79 -1.03 -11.39
CA ALA A 376 4.64 -1.85 -11.78
C ALA A 376 3.48 -1.79 -10.77
N ARG A 377 3.80 -1.74 -9.46
CA ARG A 377 2.80 -1.59 -8.39
C ARG A 377 2.18 -0.19 -8.36
N ASP A 378 2.98 0.85 -8.56
CA ASP A 378 2.52 2.24 -8.55
C ASP A 378 1.75 2.60 -9.83
N ALA A 379 2.14 2.05 -10.99
CA ALA A 379 1.36 2.16 -12.22
C ALA A 379 0.02 1.41 -12.11
N GLY A 380 0.02 0.21 -11.51
CA GLY A 380 -1.19 -0.55 -11.22
C GLY A 380 -2.12 0.19 -10.25
N ARG A 381 -1.59 0.79 -9.19
CA ARG A 381 -2.35 1.60 -8.23
C ARG A 381 -2.86 2.89 -8.84
N ALA A 382 -2.05 3.62 -9.61
CA ALA A 382 -2.47 4.85 -10.27
C ALA A 382 -3.55 4.61 -11.34
N GLN A 383 -3.44 3.53 -12.11
CA GLN A 383 -4.44 3.11 -13.08
C GLN A 383 -5.73 2.62 -12.40
N MET A 384 -5.60 1.92 -11.27
CA MET A 384 -6.73 1.50 -10.43
C MET A 384 -7.41 2.70 -9.76
N PHE A 385 -6.66 3.68 -9.25
CA PHE A 385 -7.19 4.92 -8.69
C PHE A 385 -7.85 5.80 -9.75
N GLN A 386 -7.29 5.92 -10.96
CA GLN A 386 -7.95 6.62 -12.06
C GLN A 386 -9.22 5.90 -12.54
N ARG A 387 -9.20 4.57 -12.63
CA ARG A 387 -10.42 3.78 -12.93
C ARG A 387 -11.46 3.92 -11.82
N GLN A 388 -11.08 3.82 -10.55
CA GLN A 388 -12.02 3.98 -9.43
C GLN A 388 -12.54 5.43 -9.31
N ALA A 389 -11.72 6.43 -9.64
CA ALA A 389 -12.10 7.84 -9.56
C ALA A 389 -13.04 8.27 -10.69
N TYR A 390 -12.93 7.70 -11.90
CA TYR A 390 -13.67 8.18 -13.09
C TYR A 390 -14.49 7.11 -13.84
N THR A 391 -14.47 5.85 -13.41
CA THR A 391 -15.32 4.81 -13.99
C THR A 391 -16.16 4.14 -12.92
N ASP A 392 -17.41 3.85 -13.25
CA ASP A 392 -18.30 3.09 -12.39
C ASP A 392 -17.88 1.61 -12.41
N ALA A 393 -17.58 1.06 -11.24
CA ALA A 393 -17.01 -0.28 -11.10
C ALA A 393 -17.94 -1.41 -11.57
N MET A 394 -19.26 -1.15 -11.56
CA MET A 394 -20.29 -2.13 -11.90
C MET A 394 -20.57 -2.20 -13.40
N THR A 395 -20.59 -1.05 -14.08
CA THR A 395 -21.00 -0.92 -15.50
C THR A 395 -19.85 -0.67 -16.47
N GLY A 396 -18.71 -0.18 -15.97
CA GLY A 396 -17.61 0.29 -16.79
C GLY A 396 -17.93 1.56 -17.61
N ALA A 397 -19.05 2.23 -17.33
CA ALA A 397 -19.36 3.57 -17.85
C ALA A 397 -18.56 4.63 -17.05
N GLY A 398 -18.54 5.87 -17.54
CA GLY A 398 -18.00 6.98 -16.75
C GLY A 398 -18.86 7.17 -15.49
N ASN A 399 -18.27 7.53 -14.35
CA ASN A 399 -19.06 7.87 -13.16
C ASN A 399 -19.40 9.38 -13.12
N ARG A 400 -20.15 9.82 -12.12
CA ARG A 400 -20.50 11.24 -11.95
C ARG A 400 -19.29 12.18 -11.95
N ALA A 401 -18.19 11.81 -11.29
CA ALA A 401 -16.98 12.63 -11.27
C ALA A 401 -16.35 12.77 -12.67
N ALA A 402 -16.42 11.72 -13.50
CA ALA A 402 -15.96 11.77 -14.89
C ALA A 402 -16.83 12.65 -15.77
N PHE A 403 -18.14 12.63 -15.55
CA PHE A 403 -19.06 13.56 -16.21
C PHE A 403 -18.73 15.00 -15.82
N GLU A 404 -18.65 15.32 -14.53
CA GLU A 404 -18.34 16.68 -14.05
C GLU A 404 -17.00 17.20 -14.59
N MET A 405 -15.94 16.39 -14.56
CA MET A 405 -14.64 16.73 -15.15
C MET A 405 -14.75 16.99 -16.66
N ARG A 406 -15.49 16.14 -17.40
CA ARG A 406 -15.71 16.32 -18.84
C ARG A 406 -16.45 17.63 -19.12
N MET A 407 -17.40 18.01 -18.27
CA MET A 407 -18.16 19.26 -18.40
C MET A 407 -17.28 20.49 -18.16
N GLU A 408 -16.37 20.45 -17.18
CA GLU A 408 -15.39 21.53 -16.96
C GLU A 408 -14.43 21.71 -18.14
N MET A 409 -13.98 20.61 -18.74
CA MET A 409 -13.15 20.67 -19.95
C MET A 409 -13.91 21.24 -21.16
N ALA A 410 -15.19 20.88 -21.29
CA ALA A 410 -16.06 21.32 -22.38
C ALA A 410 -16.46 22.80 -22.27
N ALA A 411 -16.46 23.38 -21.06
CA ALA A 411 -16.70 24.80 -20.82
C ALA A 411 -15.58 25.73 -21.34
N ASN A 412 -14.37 25.19 -21.52
CA ASN A 412 -13.19 25.92 -21.99
C ASN A 412 -12.95 25.80 -23.51
N GLN A 413 -13.87 25.18 -24.24
CA GLN A 413 -13.79 24.97 -25.69
C GLN A 413 -14.91 25.78 -26.41
N PRO A 414 -14.73 26.15 -27.69
CA PRO A 414 -15.77 26.85 -28.43
C PRO A 414 -17.08 26.04 -28.44
N PRO A 415 -18.25 26.71 -28.38
CA PRO A 415 -19.53 26.02 -28.30
C PRO A 415 -19.82 25.26 -29.59
N GLU A 416 -19.82 23.94 -29.50
CA GLU A 416 -20.33 23.03 -30.52
C GLU A 416 -21.76 22.62 -30.15
N GLN A 417 -22.60 22.36 -31.16
CA GLN A 417 -23.95 21.82 -30.94
C GLN A 417 -23.85 20.48 -30.22
N ARG A 418 -24.62 20.30 -29.14
CA ARG A 418 -24.58 19.13 -28.28
C ARG A 418 -25.98 18.65 -27.96
N ALA A 419 -26.15 17.34 -27.84
CA ALA A 419 -27.37 16.73 -27.32
C ALA A 419 -27.06 15.97 -26.03
N LEU A 420 -27.93 16.11 -25.03
CA LEU A 420 -27.81 15.44 -23.74
C LEU A 420 -29.07 14.63 -23.47
N PHE A 421 -28.85 13.36 -23.12
CA PHE A 421 -29.90 12.44 -22.69
C PHE A 421 -29.76 12.20 -21.20
N MET A 422 -30.83 12.42 -20.45
CA MET A 422 -30.98 11.98 -19.07
C MET A 422 -31.91 10.78 -19.05
N LEU A 423 -31.47 9.69 -18.43
CA LEU A 423 -32.22 8.46 -18.30
C LEU A 423 -32.34 8.06 -16.84
N ASP A 424 -33.51 7.57 -16.46
CA ASP A 424 -33.78 7.05 -15.13
C ASP A 424 -34.40 5.66 -15.26
N LEU A 425 -33.81 4.66 -14.59
CA LEU A 425 -34.33 3.29 -14.54
C LEU A 425 -35.55 3.23 -13.62
N ASN A 426 -36.70 2.92 -14.21
CA ASN A 426 -37.92 2.74 -13.44
C ASN A 426 -37.87 1.44 -12.64
N ASN A 427 -38.40 1.47 -11.41
CA ASN A 427 -38.59 0.30 -10.54
C ASN A 427 -37.33 -0.50 -10.17
N LEU A 428 -36.12 0.06 -10.33
CA LEU A 428 -34.87 -0.62 -9.93
C LEU A 428 -34.89 -1.06 -8.45
N LYS A 429 -35.43 -0.21 -7.56
CA LYS A 429 -35.61 -0.58 -6.14
C LYS A 429 -36.51 -1.80 -5.97
N SER A 430 -37.61 -1.87 -6.72
CA SER A 430 -38.49 -3.04 -6.70
C SER A 430 -37.76 -4.28 -7.20
N VAL A 431 -37.00 -4.18 -8.28
CA VAL A 431 -36.20 -5.31 -8.81
C VAL A 431 -35.16 -5.75 -7.78
N ASN A 432 -34.45 -4.84 -7.12
CA ASN A 432 -33.51 -5.15 -6.05
C ASN A 432 -34.19 -5.81 -4.85
N ASP A 433 -35.36 -5.32 -4.48
CA ASP A 433 -36.09 -5.79 -3.31
C ASP A 433 -36.72 -7.17 -3.57
N THR A 434 -37.16 -7.48 -4.80
CA THR A 434 -37.79 -8.77 -5.13
C THR A 434 -36.84 -9.82 -5.71
N LEU A 435 -35.96 -9.44 -6.64
CA LEU A 435 -35.06 -10.36 -7.37
C LEU A 435 -33.63 -10.34 -6.81
N GLY A 436 -33.35 -9.48 -5.83
CA GLY A 436 -32.05 -9.34 -5.21
C GLY A 436 -31.16 -8.32 -5.93
N HIS A 437 -30.17 -7.83 -5.19
CA HIS A 437 -29.24 -6.80 -5.69
C HIS A 437 -28.42 -7.27 -6.90
N GLU A 438 -28.12 -8.56 -7.02
CA GLU A 438 -27.39 -9.08 -8.20
C GLU A 438 -28.19 -8.93 -9.50
N THR A 439 -29.51 -9.11 -9.45
CA THR A 439 -30.39 -8.95 -10.61
C THR A 439 -30.61 -7.48 -10.95
N GLY A 440 -30.71 -6.59 -9.95
CA GLY A 440 -30.73 -5.15 -10.22
C GLY A 440 -29.39 -4.64 -10.77
N ASP A 441 -28.26 -5.17 -10.30
CA ASP A 441 -26.94 -4.92 -10.88
C ASP A 441 -26.86 -5.41 -12.33
N GLN A 442 -27.46 -6.57 -12.61
CA GLN A 442 -27.56 -7.10 -13.98
C GLN A 442 -28.42 -6.20 -14.87
N LEU A 443 -29.57 -5.72 -14.38
CA LEU A 443 -30.44 -4.78 -15.10
C LEU A 443 -29.69 -3.48 -15.44
N ILE A 444 -28.92 -2.96 -14.49
CA ILE A 444 -28.05 -1.80 -14.68
C ILE A 444 -26.99 -2.07 -15.78
N ARG A 445 -26.34 -3.25 -15.78
CA ARG A 445 -25.38 -3.62 -16.83
C ARG A 445 -26.05 -3.76 -18.20
N CYS A 446 -27.21 -4.38 -18.27
CA CYS A 446 -27.99 -4.54 -19.50
C CYS A 446 -28.38 -3.18 -20.09
N LEU A 447 -28.80 -2.21 -19.27
CA LEU A 447 -29.07 -0.86 -19.75
C LEU A 447 -27.82 -0.25 -20.39
N VAL A 448 -26.65 -0.36 -19.76
CA VAL A 448 -25.41 0.21 -20.32
C VAL A 448 -25.00 -0.46 -21.63
N GLU A 449 -25.25 -1.76 -21.79
CA GLU A 449 -25.04 -2.46 -23.07
C GLU A 449 -25.98 -1.94 -24.16
N VAL A 450 -27.27 -1.75 -23.84
CA VAL A 450 -28.26 -1.18 -24.76
C VAL A 450 -27.91 0.26 -25.14
N LEU A 451 -27.42 1.06 -24.19
CA LEU A 451 -26.91 2.41 -24.46
C LEU A 451 -25.70 2.38 -25.41
N ARG A 452 -24.76 1.45 -25.22
CA ARG A 452 -23.61 1.29 -26.13
C ARG A 452 -24.04 0.85 -27.53
N GLU A 453 -25.05 -0.01 -27.64
CA GLU A 453 -25.63 -0.42 -28.93
C GLU A 453 -26.31 0.75 -29.65
N ALA A 454 -27.07 1.56 -28.92
CA ALA A 454 -27.86 2.65 -29.49
C ALA A 454 -27.02 3.88 -29.89
N PHE A 455 -26.04 4.26 -29.07
CA PHE A 455 -25.26 5.48 -29.25
C PHE A 455 -23.87 5.24 -29.87
N GLY A 456 -23.38 4.00 -29.88
CA GLY A 456 -22.12 3.62 -30.51
C GLY A 456 -20.92 4.41 -29.98
N ARG A 457 -20.06 4.90 -30.89
CA ARG A 457 -18.90 5.74 -30.55
C ARG A 457 -19.22 7.24 -30.46
N ASP A 458 -20.45 7.62 -30.83
CA ASP A 458 -20.87 9.03 -30.89
C ASP A 458 -21.44 9.53 -29.56
N GLY A 459 -21.76 8.63 -28.62
CA GLY A 459 -22.27 8.97 -27.29
C GLY A 459 -21.32 8.59 -26.15
N GLU A 460 -20.96 9.56 -25.33
CA GLU A 460 -20.23 9.35 -24.07
C GLU A 460 -21.23 9.02 -22.95
N ILE A 461 -21.16 7.81 -22.37
CA ILE A 461 -22.13 7.29 -21.38
C ILE A 461 -21.58 7.41 -19.96
N TYR A 462 -22.40 7.96 -19.06
CA TYR A 462 -22.09 8.17 -17.65
C TYR A 462 -23.20 7.63 -16.75
N ARG A 463 -22.84 6.96 -15.65
CA ARG A 463 -23.75 6.68 -14.54
C ARG A 463 -23.68 7.86 -13.56
N TYR A 464 -24.74 8.67 -13.55
CA TYR A 464 -24.81 9.92 -12.80
C TYR A 464 -25.30 9.69 -11.35
N GLY A 465 -26.18 8.71 -11.17
CA GLY A 465 -26.76 8.31 -9.89
C GLY A 465 -26.92 6.79 -9.78
N GLY A 466 -27.68 6.32 -8.78
CA GLY A 466 -27.91 4.89 -8.57
C GLY A 466 -28.65 4.22 -9.74
N ASP A 467 -29.71 4.87 -10.19
CA ASP A 467 -30.63 4.52 -11.28
C ASP A 467 -30.56 5.51 -12.46
N GLU A 468 -29.78 6.58 -12.34
CA GLU A 468 -29.70 7.67 -13.33
C GLU A 468 -28.46 7.57 -14.23
N PHE A 469 -28.66 7.76 -15.53
CA PHE A 469 -27.62 7.75 -16.57
C PHE A 469 -27.68 9.00 -17.44
N VAL A 470 -26.52 9.48 -17.84
CA VAL A 470 -26.36 10.62 -18.75
C VAL A 470 -25.60 10.17 -19.98
N VAL A 471 -26.12 10.49 -21.16
CA VAL A 471 -25.40 10.32 -22.43
C VAL A 471 -25.18 11.67 -23.09
N VAL A 472 -23.94 11.97 -23.46
CA VAL A 472 -23.55 13.21 -24.14
C VAL A 472 -23.16 12.90 -25.58
N MET A 473 -23.80 13.59 -26.53
CA MET A 473 -23.45 13.54 -27.95
C MET A 473 -22.93 14.90 -28.41
N GLU A 474 -21.70 14.92 -28.86
CA GLU A 474 -21.02 16.09 -29.41
C GLU A 474 -21.36 16.26 -30.91
N GLY A 475 -21.52 17.50 -31.38
CA GLY A 475 -21.85 17.81 -32.78
C GLY A 475 -23.22 17.31 -33.23
N ALA A 476 -24.18 17.14 -32.31
CA ALA A 476 -25.51 16.61 -32.60
C ALA A 476 -26.56 17.73 -32.65
N ASP A 477 -27.22 17.86 -33.81
CA ASP A 477 -28.38 18.72 -33.98
C ASP A 477 -29.67 18.01 -33.55
N GLN A 478 -30.81 18.73 -33.61
CA GLN A 478 -32.11 18.20 -33.19
C GLN A 478 -32.51 16.93 -33.97
N ALA A 479 -32.18 16.87 -35.26
CA ALA A 479 -32.51 15.74 -36.12
C ALA A 479 -31.71 14.49 -35.72
N ARG A 480 -30.39 14.63 -35.55
CA ARG A 480 -29.49 13.55 -35.13
C ARG A 480 -29.79 13.07 -33.72
N ALA A 481 -30.11 13.98 -32.80
CA ALA A 481 -30.53 13.64 -31.45
C ALA A 481 -31.85 12.84 -31.43
N THR A 482 -32.83 13.24 -32.25
CA THR A 482 -34.11 12.51 -32.38
C THR A 482 -33.90 11.12 -33.00
N GLN A 483 -33.00 11.00 -33.97
CA GLN A 483 -32.64 9.70 -34.55
C GLN A 483 -32.00 8.77 -33.52
N ALA A 484 -31.08 9.28 -32.70
CA ALA A 484 -30.43 8.52 -31.62
C ALA A 484 -31.45 8.08 -30.56
N ARG A 485 -32.40 8.94 -30.20
CA ARG A 485 -33.52 8.58 -29.32
C ARG A 485 -34.33 7.40 -29.85
N ASN A 486 -34.74 7.46 -31.12
CA ASN A 486 -35.52 6.39 -31.75
C ASN A 486 -34.72 5.09 -31.87
N ALA A 487 -33.39 5.18 -32.04
CA ALA A 487 -32.51 4.02 -32.02
C ALA A 487 -32.46 3.37 -30.63
N LEU A 488 -32.35 4.18 -29.58
CA LEU A 488 -32.40 3.73 -28.19
C LEU A 488 -33.72 3.03 -27.85
N GLU A 489 -34.86 3.64 -28.18
CA GLU A 489 -36.19 3.04 -27.92
C GLU A 489 -36.33 1.67 -28.62
N ARG A 490 -35.87 1.54 -29.87
CA ARG A 490 -35.85 0.25 -30.59
C ARG A 490 -34.90 -0.78 -29.97
N ALA A 491 -33.75 -0.34 -29.48
CA ALA A 491 -32.78 -1.23 -28.83
C ALA A 491 -33.33 -1.79 -27.52
N ILE A 492 -33.99 -0.95 -26.71
CA ILE A 492 -34.71 -1.37 -25.49
C ILE A 492 -35.80 -2.38 -25.83
N ASP A 493 -36.66 -2.09 -26.83
CA ASP A 493 -37.72 -3.01 -27.25
C ASP A 493 -37.17 -4.35 -27.76
N SER A 494 -36.06 -4.31 -28.50
CA SER A 494 -35.39 -5.49 -29.02
C SER A 494 -34.76 -6.34 -27.91
N HIS A 495 -34.20 -5.70 -26.88
CA HIS A 495 -33.68 -6.38 -25.69
C HIS A 495 -34.83 -7.05 -24.91
N ASN A 496 -35.89 -6.29 -24.61
CA ASN A 496 -37.04 -6.78 -23.86
C ASN A 496 -37.75 -7.97 -24.55
N ARG A 497 -37.79 -8.00 -25.89
CA ARG A 497 -38.36 -9.13 -26.65
C ARG A 497 -37.54 -10.41 -26.63
N ARG A 498 -36.23 -10.33 -26.37
CA ARG A 498 -35.32 -11.50 -26.34
C ARG A 498 -35.43 -12.31 -25.04
N GLY A 499 -36.19 -11.82 -24.05
CA GLY A 499 -36.30 -12.43 -22.72
C GLY A 499 -35.14 -12.05 -21.80
N GLY A 500 -35.41 -11.89 -20.50
CA GLY A 500 -34.47 -11.38 -19.49
C GLY A 500 -35.12 -10.35 -18.54
N CYS A 501 -34.30 -9.59 -17.82
CA CYS A 501 -34.78 -8.48 -16.98
C CYS A 501 -35.26 -7.33 -17.88
N ALA A 502 -36.57 -7.07 -17.89
CA ALA A 502 -37.15 -6.02 -18.73
C ALA A 502 -36.62 -4.63 -18.32
N ILE A 503 -36.09 -3.89 -19.28
CA ILE A 503 -35.64 -2.51 -19.10
C ILE A 503 -36.85 -1.59 -19.31
N ASP A 504 -37.25 -0.90 -18.24
CA ASP A 504 -38.18 0.22 -18.27
C ASP A 504 -37.43 1.49 -17.82
N THR A 505 -37.42 2.52 -18.65
CA THR A 505 -36.68 3.76 -18.38
C THR A 505 -37.42 4.99 -18.89
N ALA A 506 -37.34 6.07 -18.12
CA ALA A 506 -37.78 7.40 -18.55
C ALA A 506 -36.62 8.11 -19.26
N ILE A 507 -36.87 8.67 -20.45
CA ILE A 507 -35.85 9.33 -21.27
C ILE A 507 -36.19 10.81 -21.44
N GLY A 508 -35.28 11.69 -21.05
CA GLY A 508 -35.32 13.12 -21.32
C GLY A 508 -34.21 13.53 -22.28
N LEU A 509 -34.57 14.31 -23.31
CA LEU A 509 -33.63 14.83 -24.31
C LEU A 509 -33.60 16.36 -24.23
N ALA A 510 -32.41 16.94 -24.23
CA ALA A 510 -32.18 18.36 -24.48
C ALA A 510 -31.12 18.53 -25.57
N VAL A 511 -31.29 19.53 -26.43
CA VAL A 511 -30.39 19.83 -27.56
C VAL A 511 -30.04 21.30 -27.50
N ASP A 512 -28.77 21.63 -27.73
CA ASP A 512 -28.34 23.02 -27.80
C ASP A 512 -28.88 23.70 -29.06
N THR A 513 -29.82 24.62 -28.87
CA THR A 513 -30.42 25.43 -29.93
C THR A 513 -29.79 26.81 -30.06
N SER A 514 -28.79 27.17 -29.23
CA SER A 514 -28.20 28.51 -29.19
C SER A 514 -27.01 28.65 -30.14
N ALA A 515 -27.00 29.70 -30.96
CA ALA A 515 -25.84 30.06 -31.78
C ALA A 515 -24.61 30.50 -30.96
N SER A 516 -24.81 30.87 -29.68
CA SER A 516 -23.74 31.23 -28.74
C SER A 516 -23.33 30.08 -27.81
N GLY A 517 -23.92 28.89 -27.96
CA GLY A 517 -23.80 27.77 -27.04
C GLY A 517 -24.60 27.93 -25.76
N THR A 518 -25.23 26.86 -25.32
CA THR A 518 -25.97 26.78 -24.05
C THR A 518 -25.06 26.14 -22.98
N PRO A 519 -24.90 26.74 -21.79
CA PRO A 519 -24.13 26.13 -20.71
C PRO A 519 -24.66 24.73 -20.39
N ILE A 520 -23.76 23.75 -20.26
CA ILE A 520 -24.18 22.34 -20.16
C ILE A 520 -25.01 22.07 -18.90
N ARG A 521 -24.81 22.82 -17.80
CA ARG A 521 -25.70 22.73 -16.62
C ARG A 521 -27.16 23.06 -16.94
N LYS A 522 -27.41 24.00 -17.86
CA LYS A 522 -28.74 24.37 -18.29
C LYS A 522 -29.34 23.28 -19.20
N LEU A 523 -28.55 22.72 -20.12
CA LEU A 523 -28.95 21.56 -20.94
C LEU A 523 -29.27 20.33 -20.09
N LEU A 524 -28.46 20.07 -19.06
CA LEU A 524 -28.70 19.00 -18.10
C LEU A 524 -30.02 19.19 -17.35
N HIS A 525 -30.30 20.41 -16.89
CA HIS A 525 -31.55 20.74 -16.23
C HIS A 525 -32.76 20.60 -17.16
N GLU A 526 -32.64 20.98 -18.43
CA GLU A 526 -33.69 20.80 -19.43
C GLU A 526 -33.92 19.30 -19.74
N ALA A 527 -32.85 18.50 -19.85
CA ALA A 527 -32.94 17.07 -20.06
C ALA A 527 -33.60 16.36 -18.86
N ASP A 528 -33.21 16.75 -17.63
CA ASP A 528 -33.80 16.25 -16.39
C ASP A 528 -35.30 16.61 -16.27
N ALA A 529 -35.67 17.86 -16.56
CA ALA A 529 -37.07 18.28 -16.58
C ALA A 529 -37.90 17.49 -17.61
N ASN A 530 -37.34 17.22 -18.79
CA ASN A 530 -37.99 16.43 -19.83
C ASN A 530 -38.11 14.95 -19.44
N MET A 531 -37.10 14.39 -18.78
CA MET A 531 -37.12 13.03 -18.24
C MET A 531 -38.17 12.90 -17.15
N TYR A 532 -38.22 13.86 -16.21
CA TYR A 532 -39.22 13.89 -15.14
C TYR A 532 -40.65 14.03 -15.70
N ALA A 533 -40.84 14.85 -16.74
CA ALA A 533 -42.13 14.95 -17.43
C ALA A 533 -42.53 13.63 -18.13
N ALA A 534 -41.57 12.91 -18.73
CA ALA A 534 -41.80 11.58 -19.28
C ALA A 534 -42.17 10.57 -18.19
N LYS A 535 -41.46 10.58 -17.06
CA LYS A 535 -41.72 9.75 -15.87
C LYS A 535 -43.10 10.04 -15.28
N GLN A 536 -43.54 11.31 -15.25
CA GLN A 536 -44.89 11.68 -14.83
C GLN A 536 -45.97 11.22 -15.82
N ARG A 537 -45.72 11.27 -17.13
CA ARG A 537 -46.66 10.75 -18.14
C ARG A 537 -46.79 9.24 -18.04
N GLN A 538 -45.69 8.51 -17.85
CA GLN A 538 -45.71 7.07 -17.56
C GLN A 538 -46.40 6.77 -16.23
N LYS A 539 -46.13 7.53 -15.16
CA LYS A 539 -46.86 7.42 -13.89
C LYS A 539 -48.34 7.77 -14.00
N LYS A 540 -48.75 8.68 -14.88
CA LYS A 540 -50.18 8.99 -15.14
C LYS A 540 -50.86 7.95 -16.05
N ALA A 541 -50.11 7.33 -16.96
CA ALA A 541 -50.58 6.19 -17.75
C ALA A 541 -50.68 4.91 -16.89
N ASN A 542 -49.80 4.76 -15.90
CA ASN A 542 -49.77 3.65 -14.93
C ASN A 542 -50.50 3.97 -13.61
N ALA A 543 -50.93 5.22 -13.38
CA ALA A 543 -51.81 5.58 -12.28
C ALA A 543 -53.19 5.07 -12.65
N LEU A 544 -53.50 3.88 -12.13
CA LEU A 544 -54.81 3.26 -12.03
C LEU A 544 -55.93 4.06 -12.71
N PRO A 545 -56.33 3.72 -13.96
CA PRO A 545 -57.75 3.68 -14.19
C PRO A 545 -58.28 2.69 -13.15
N HIS A 546 -59.38 3.03 -12.46
CA HIS A 546 -60.18 2.05 -11.74
C HIS A 546 -60.33 0.82 -12.64
N MET A 547 -59.54 -0.22 -12.38
CA MET A 547 -59.58 -1.41 -13.20
C MET A 547 -60.83 -2.15 -12.74
N PRO A 548 -61.84 -2.33 -13.60
CA PRO A 548 -63.08 -2.96 -13.17
C PRO A 548 -62.76 -4.36 -12.62
N PRO A 549 -63.45 -4.83 -11.55
CA PRO A 549 -63.16 -6.10 -10.86
C PRO A 549 -63.09 -7.35 -11.75
N ARG A 550 -63.56 -7.25 -13.01
CA ARG A 550 -63.46 -8.30 -14.03
C ARG A 550 -62.07 -8.43 -14.67
N ALA A 551 -61.26 -7.38 -14.76
CA ALA A 551 -59.95 -7.42 -15.42
C ALA A 551 -58.86 -8.08 -14.54
N LEU A 552 -58.94 -7.88 -13.21
CA LEU A 552 -58.08 -8.55 -12.22
C LEU A 552 -58.33 -10.06 -12.10
N ARG A 553 -59.46 -10.56 -12.60
CA ARG A 553 -59.75 -12.01 -12.63
C ARG A 553 -59.04 -12.76 -13.75
N LEU A 554 -58.37 -12.07 -14.68
CA LEU A 554 -57.83 -12.66 -15.92
C LEU A 554 -56.30 -12.58 -16.06
N GLN A 555 -55.59 -12.01 -15.09
CA GLN A 555 -54.12 -12.05 -15.05
C GLN A 555 -53.70 -12.99 -13.93
N VAL A 556 -53.56 -14.27 -14.27
CA VAL A 556 -52.82 -15.25 -13.48
C VAL A 556 -51.40 -15.31 -14.02
N ASP A 557 -50.45 -15.60 -13.15
CA ASP A 557 -49.11 -15.97 -13.55
C ASP A 557 -49.20 -17.18 -14.50
N PRO A 558 -48.65 -17.09 -15.73
CA PRO A 558 -48.87 -18.10 -16.76
C PRO A 558 -48.20 -19.44 -16.45
N LEU A 559 -47.21 -19.46 -15.55
CA LEU A 559 -46.46 -20.66 -15.20
C LEU A 559 -47.10 -21.39 -14.00
N THR A 560 -47.41 -20.63 -12.95
CA THR A 560 -47.88 -21.14 -11.64
C THR A 560 -49.39 -21.12 -11.50
N GLY A 561 -50.10 -20.33 -12.31
CA GLY A 561 -51.56 -20.15 -12.23
C GLY A 561 -52.02 -19.32 -11.03
N LEU A 562 -51.11 -18.83 -10.19
CA LEU A 562 -51.43 -17.97 -9.05
C LEU A 562 -51.68 -16.52 -9.47
N MET A 563 -52.28 -15.73 -8.58
CA MET A 563 -52.41 -14.30 -8.85
C MET A 563 -51.04 -13.59 -8.75
N PRO A 564 -50.78 -12.55 -9.54
CA PRO A 564 -49.60 -11.70 -9.38
C PRO A 564 -49.60 -10.96 -8.04
N PHE A 565 -48.40 -10.69 -7.51
CA PHE A 565 -48.23 -9.98 -6.23
C PHE A 565 -48.97 -8.63 -6.10
N PRO A 566 -49.06 -7.76 -7.14
CA PRO A 566 -49.89 -6.55 -7.06
C PRO A 566 -51.38 -6.83 -6.81
N ALA A 567 -51.92 -7.88 -7.42
CA ALA A 567 -53.31 -8.28 -7.23
C ALA A 567 -53.53 -8.85 -5.82
N PHE A 568 -52.55 -9.56 -5.27
CA PHE A 568 -52.58 -10.04 -3.88
C PHE A 568 -52.64 -8.90 -2.88
N ARG A 569 -51.78 -7.88 -3.02
CA ARG A 569 -51.79 -6.69 -2.14
C ARG A 569 -53.16 -5.99 -2.15
N GLN A 570 -53.78 -5.88 -3.33
CA GLN A 570 -55.11 -5.30 -3.47
C GLN A 570 -56.18 -6.12 -2.74
N ARG A 571 -56.17 -7.46 -2.86
CA ARG A 571 -57.12 -8.34 -2.16
C ARG A 571 -56.95 -8.33 -0.65
N VAL A 572 -55.70 -8.33 -0.17
CA VAL A 572 -55.40 -8.22 1.26
C VAL A 572 -55.91 -6.88 1.79
N PHE A 573 -55.67 -5.79 1.06
CA PHE A 573 -56.19 -4.46 1.42
C PHE A 573 -57.72 -4.46 1.51
N GLU A 574 -58.41 -5.04 0.52
CA GLU A 574 -59.87 -5.16 0.52
C GLU A 574 -60.39 -5.99 1.70
N ARG A 575 -59.72 -7.11 2.03
CA ARG A 575 -60.10 -7.99 3.14
C ARG A 575 -59.89 -7.36 4.52
N LEU A 576 -58.79 -6.63 4.71
CA LEU A 576 -58.53 -5.90 5.95
C LEU A 576 -59.44 -4.68 6.09
N SER A 577 -59.76 -4.01 4.98
CA SER A 577 -60.66 -2.84 4.96
C SER A 577 -62.13 -3.20 5.15
N SER A 578 -62.56 -4.42 4.80
CA SER A 578 -63.96 -4.86 4.92
C SER A 578 -64.40 -5.17 6.36
N GLY A 579 -63.50 -5.07 7.35
CA GLY A 579 -63.83 -5.26 8.76
C GLY A 579 -64.16 -6.71 9.14
N SER A 580 -63.66 -7.67 8.37
CA SER A 580 -63.80 -9.10 8.67
C SER A 580 -63.05 -9.39 9.97
N GLY A 581 -63.77 -9.60 11.09
CA GLY A 581 -63.15 -9.91 12.38
C GLY A 581 -62.46 -11.27 12.35
N GLY A 582 -61.14 -11.27 12.27
CA GLY A 582 -60.29 -12.47 12.30
C GLY A 582 -58.83 -12.08 12.45
N ALA A 583 -58.02 -12.95 13.08
CA ALA A 583 -56.57 -12.77 13.11
C ALA A 583 -55.98 -13.32 11.80
N TYR A 584 -55.07 -12.57 11.19
CA TYR A 584 -54.51 -12.88 9.87
C TYR A 584 -53.00 -12.87 9.93
N ALA A 585 -52.36 -13.75 9.17
CA ALA A 585 -50.92 -13.73 8.95
C ALA A 585 -50.61 -13.54 7.46
N ILE A 586 -49.53 -12.79 7.20
CA ILE A 586 -48.89 -12.74 5.90
C ILE A 586 -47.66 -13.63 5.96
N LEU A 587 -47.58 -14.55 5.01
CA LEU A 587 -46.47 -15.48 4.81
C LEU A 587 -45.71 -15.07 3.55
N SER A 588 -44.40 -14.99 3.65
CA SER A 588 -43.47 -14.92 2.51
C SER A 588 -42.58 -16.15 2.55
N PHE A 589 -42.41 -16.85 1.43
CA PHE A 589 -41.55 -18.02 1.39
C PHE A 589 -40.88 -18.22 0.03
N ASP A 590 -39.70 -18.84 0.04
CA ASP A 590 -38.89 -19.13 -1.13
C ASP A 590 -38.11 -20.45 -0.97
N VAL A 591 -37.45 -20.88 -2.05
CA VAL A 591 -36.57 -22.06 -2.04
C VAL A 591 -35.12 -21.60 -1.87
N ASN A 592 -34.42 -22.14 -0.88
CA ASN A 592 -33.00 -21.82 -0.72
C ASN A 592 -32.20 -22.38 -1.91
N HIS A 593 -31.37 -21.52 -2.52
CA HIS A 593 -30.53 -21.86 -3.67
C HIS A 593 -31.29 -22.34 -4.93
N PHE A 594 -32.42 -21.72 -5.25
CA PHE A 594 -33.17 -21.99 -6.49
C PHE A 594 -32.30 -21.92 -7.77
N ASP A 595 -31.38 -20.95 -7.88
CA ASP A 595 -30.42 -20.89 -8.99
C ASP A 595 -29.52 -22.12 -9.08
N GLY A 596 -29.13 -22.68 -7.93
CA GLY A 596 -28.35 -23.91 -7.86
C GLY A 596 -29.14 -25.10 -8.40
N TYR A 597 -30.44 -25.18 -8.07
CA TYR A 597 -31.35 -26.18 -8.61
C TYR A 597 -31.49 -26.07 -10.13
N ASN A 598 -31.68 -24.85 -10.67
CA ASN A 598 -31.75 -24.61 -12.12
C ASN A 598 -30.45 -24.99 -12.86
N ARG A 599 -29.28 -24.76 -12.24
CA ARG A 599 -28.00 -25.16 -12.83
C ARG A 599 -27.80 -26.68 -12.86
N LEU A 600 -28.32 -27.38 -11.87
CA LEU A 600 -28.16 -28.83 -11.75
C LEU A 600 -29.13 -29.61 -12.63
N PHE A 601 -30.40 -29.16 -12.72
CA PHE A 601 -31.48 -29.92 -13.37
C PHE A 601 -32.09 -29.21 -14.58
N GLY A 602 -31.64 -27.99 -14.90
CA GLY A 602 -32.13 -27.19 -16.03
C GLY A 602 -33.38 -26.37 -15.72
N TRP A 603 -33.68 -25.42 -16.60
CA TRP A 603 -34.79 -24.47 -16.44
C TRP A 603 -36.17 -25.15 -16.46
N GLU A 604 -36.35 -26.22 -17.23
CA GLU A 604 -37.62 -26.96 -17.29
C GLU A 604 -37.93 -27.67 -15.96
N ALA A 605 -36.91 -28.17 -15.26
CA ALA A 605 -37.06 -28.71 -13.91
C ALA A 605 -37.36 -27.60 -12.89
N GLY A 606 -36.76 -26.42 -13.06
CA GLY A 606 -37.07 -25.20 -12.31
C GLY A 606 -38.53 -24.79 -12.43
N ASP A 607 -39.06 -24.77 -13.65
CA ASP A 607 -40.47 -24.45 -13.94
C ASP A 607 -41.43 -25.44 -13.27
N GLN A 608 -41.08 -26.73 -13.23
CA GLN A 608 -41.86 -27.74 -12.48
C GLN A 608 -41.79 -27.53 -10.97
N LEU A 609 -40.62 -27.11 -10.45
CA LEU A 609 -40.48 -26.79 -9.03
C LEU A 609 -41.32 -25.55 -8.65
N LEU A 610 -41.37 -24.52 -9.49
CA LEU A 610 -42.24 -23.35 -9.28
C LEU A 610 -43.72 -23.73 -9.27
N LYS A 611 -44.16 -24.68 -10.11
CA LYS A 611 -45.52 -25.23 -10.06
C LYS A 611 -45.80 -25.96 -8.75
N ARG A 612 -44.85 -26.72 -8.22
CA ARG A 612 -44.98 -27.36 -6.90
C ARG A 612 -45.04 -26.35 -5.76
N MET A 613 -44.25 -25.28 -5.83
CA MET A 613 -44.30 -24.18 -4.88
C MET A 613 -45.67 -23.47 -4.92
N ALA A 614 -46.29 -23.38 -6.11
CA ALA A 614 -47.63 -22.85 -6.25
C ALA A 614 -48.70 -23.73 -5.57
N GLU A 615 -48.59 -25.06 -5.71
CA GLU A 615 -49.44 -26.02 -4.99
C GLU A 615 -49.28 -25.88 -3.47
N LEU A 616 -48.05 -25.71 -2.99
CA LEU A 616 -47.75 -25.44 -1.59
C LEU A 616 -48.41 -24.14 -1.11
N ALA A 617 -48.33 -23.06 -1.90
CA ALA A 617 -48.97 -21.78 -1.58
C ALA A 617 -50.49 -21.91 -1.45
N LEU A 618 -51.12 -22.70 -2.34
CA LEU A 618 -52.55 -22.99 -2.29
C LEU A 618 -52.93 -23.82 -1.06
N ALA A 619 -52.13 -24.83 -0.72
CA ALA A 619 -52.36 -25.68 0.44
C ALA A 619 -52.30 -24.91 1.77
N LEU A 620 -51.43 -23.89 1.85
CA LEU A 620 -51.34 -23.00 3.01
C LEU A 620 -52.56 -22.07 3.18
N CYS A 621 -53.35 -21.83 2.12
CA CYS A 621 -54.39 -20.79 2.11
C CYS A 621 -55.83 -21.28 2.30
N ALA A 622 -56.09 -22.59 2.39
CA ALA A 622 -57.46 -23.11 2.33
C ALA A 622 -58.25 -22.90 3.65
N PRO A 623 -59.56 -22.51 3.61
CA PRO A 623 -60.36 -22.10 2.45
C PRO A 623 -60.50 -20.57 2.24
N ASP A 624 -60.17 -19.72 3.23
CA ASP A 624 -60.48 -18.28 3.20
C ASP A 624 -59.27 -17.34 2.94
N GLY A 625 -58.11 -17.92 2.63
CA GLY A 625 -56.87 -17.20 2.33
C GLY A 625 -56.67 -16.82 0.86
N PHE A 626 -55.60 -16.08 0.59
CA PHE A 626 -55.15 -15.73 -0.76
C PHE A 626 -53.68 -16.09 -0.91
N CYS A 627 -53.26 -16.56 -2.09
CA CYS A 627 -51.85 -16.76 -2.40
C CYS A 627 -51.47 -16.10 -3.72
N ALA A 628 -50.21 -15.69 -3.83
CA ALA A 628 -49.64 -15.11 -5.03
C ALA A 628 -48.25 -15.65 -5.34
N HIS A 629 -47.93 -15.60 -6.62
CA HIS A 629 -46.56 -15.67 -7.11
C HIS A 629 -45.99 -14.25 -7.19
N GLY A 630 -44.83 -14.05 -6.55
CA GLY A 630 -44.00 -12.84 -6.64
C GLY A 630 -43.01 -12.95 -7.80
N ASP A 631 -41.87 -12.28 -7.69
CA ASP A 631 -40.81 -12.40 -8.70
C ASP A 631 -39.92 -13.63 -8.39
N ALA A 632 -39.45 -14.31 -9.44
CA ALA A 632 -38.61 -15.51 -9.39
C ALA A 632 -39.17 -16.69 -8.58
N ASP A 633 -38.64 -17.00 -7.41
CA ASP A 633 -39.01 -18.13 -6.54
C ASP A 633 -39.76 -17.69 -5.28
N SER A 634 -40.23 -16.43 -5.26
CA SER A 634 -40.91 -15.82 -4.12
C SER A 634 -42.41 -16.07 -4.16
N PHE A 635 -42.96 -16.66 -3.09
CA PHE A 635 -44.38 -16.95 -2.94
C PHE A 635 -44.95 -16.28 -1.69
N TRP A 636 -46.23 -15.93 -1.79
CA TRP A 636 -46.94 -15.18 -0.77
C TRP A 636 -48.24 -15.86 -0.42
N ALA A 637 -48.58 -15.88 0.86
CA ALA A 637 -49.86 -16.37 1.35
C ALA A 637 -50.43 -15.44 2.43
N PHE A 638 -51.73 -15.21 2.38
CA PHE A 638 -52.50 -14.48 3.39
C PHE A 638 -53.47 -15.47 4.01
N VAL A 639 -53.27 -15.78 5.28
CA VAL A 639 -53.95 -16.90 5.94
C VAL A 639 -54.69 -16.40 7.19
N PRO A 640 -55.98 -16.74 7.36
CA PRO A 640 -56.64 -16.58 8.65
C PRO A 640 -56.09 -17.59 9.65
N PHE A 641 -56.03 -17.22 10.92
CA PHE A 641 -55.69 -18.14 12.01
C PHE A 641 -56.53 -17.85 13.26
N ASP A 642 -56.79 -18.90 14.03
CA ASP A 642 -57.42 -18.79 15.36
C ASP A 642 -56.36 -18.58 16.45
N GLU A 643 -55.25 -19.33 16.36
CA GLU A 643 -54.07 -19.23 17.22
C GLU A 643 -52.81 -19.06 16.34
N PRO A 644 -51.84 -18.21 16.70
CA PRO A 644 -50.58 -18.05 15.94
C PRO A 644 -49.85 -19.39 15.70
N GLU A 645 -49.96 -20.31 16.65
CA GLU A 645 -49.38 -21.66 16.60
C GLU A 645 -49.96 -22.54 15.48
N ALA A 646 -51.20 -22.29 15.06
CA ALA A 646 -51.84 -23.01 13.97
C ALA A 646 -51.12 -22.75 12.63
N VAL A 647 -50.61 -21.53 12.44
CA VAL A 647 -49.84 -21.15 11.24
C VAL A 647 -48.54 -21.94 11.18
N PHE A 648 -47.81 -22.03 12.30
CA PHE A 648 -46.56 -22.79 12.36
C PHE A 648 -46.77 -24.29 12.13
N ARG A 649 -47.88 -24.85 12.64
CA ARG A 649 -48.24 -26.26 12.44
C ARG A 649 -48.54 -26.55 10.98
N CYS A 650 -49.36 -25.70 10.34
CA CYS A 650 -49.69 -25.81 8.93
C CYS A 650 -48.43 -25.74 8.05
N ILE A 651 -47.55 -24.76 8.28
CA ILE A 651 -46.28 -24.65 7.54
C ILE A 651 -45.43 -25.92 7.69
N ARG A 652 -45.32 -26.46 8.90
CA ARG A 652 -44.53 -27.68 9.15
C ARG A 652 -45.11 -28.89 8.43
N GLU A 653 -46.41 -29.10 8.50
CA GLU A 653 -47.09 -30.21 7.82
C GLU A 653 -46.94 -30.12 6.30
N GLN A 654 -47.17 -28.93 5.73
CA GLN A 654 -47.09 -28.74 4.28
C GLN A 654 -45.65 -28.81 3.77
N ALA A 655 -44.67 -28.29 4.51
CA ALA A 655 -43.25 -28.41 4.16
C ALA A 655 -42.73 -29.86 4.26
N GLN A 656 -43.24 -30.65 5.20
CA GLN A 656 -42.90 -32.08 5.30
C GLN A 656 -43.45 -32.90 4.13
N ASN A 657 -44.64 -32.54 3.65
CA ASN A 657 -45.28 -33.19 2.50
C ASN A 657 -44.79 -32.64 1.14
N PHE A 658 -43.91 -31.65 1.16
CA PHE A 658 -43.36 -31.05 -0.05
C PHE A 658 -42.21 -31.91 -0.60
N HIS A 659 -42.43 -32.48 -1.77
CA HIS A 659 -41.42 -33.24 -2.50
C HIS A 659 -41.08 -32.57 -3.83
N ALA A 660 -39.78 -32.37 -4.07
CA ALA A 660 -39.29 -31.93 -5.37
C ALA A 660 -39.67 -32.96 -6.45
N PRO A 661 -39.82 -32.56 -7.73
CA PRO A 661 -40.15 -33.48 -8.82
C PRO A 661 -39.14 -34.63 -9.03
N TRP A 662 -37.92 -34.50 -8.50
CA TRP A 662 -36.85 -35.48 -8.63
C TRP A 662 -36.57 -36.08 -7.24
N GLU A 663 -36.81 -37.39 -7.08
CA GLU A 663 -37.06 -38.08 -5.80
C GLU A 663 -35.86 -38.19 -4.81
N GLU A 664 -34.70 -37.58 -5.10
CA GLU A 664 -33.48 -37.76 -4.29
C GLU A 664 -32.90 -36.48 -3.66
N LEU A 665 -33.51 -35.30 -3.89
CA LEU A 665 -32.98 -34.02 -3.37
C LEU A 665 -33.88 -33.40 -2.29
N HIS A 666 -33.34 -33.23 -1.08
CA HIS A 666 -33.99 -32.43 -0.03
C HIS A 666 -33.80 -30.93 -0.30
N LEU A 667 -34.90 -30.23 -0.58
CA LEU A 667 -34.91 -28.78 -0.71
C LEU A 667 -35.18 -28.13 0.66
N PHE A 668 -34.49 -27.02 0.91
CA PHE A 668 -34.69 -26.21 2.11
C PHE A 668 -35.59 -25.03 1.77
N LEU A 669 -36.73 -24.94 2.45
CA LEU A 669 -37.66 -23.82 2.34
C LEU A 669 -37.44 -22.84 3.49
N SER A 670 -37.62 -21.55 3.23
CA SER A 670 -37.54 -20.50 4.25
C SER A 670 -38.87 -19.74 4.30
N PHE A 671 -39.50 -19.67 5.48
CA PHE A 671 -40.76 -18.94 5.68
C PHE A 671 -40.59 -17.73 6.61
N GLY A 672 -41.07 -16.57 6.19
CA GLY A 672 -41.20 -15.38 7.02
C GLY A 672 -42.66 -15.06 7.28
N ILE A 673 -42.96 -14.75 8.53
CA ILE A 673 -44.33 -14.64 9.03
C ILE A 673 -44.50 -13.28 9.67
N TYR A 674 -45.54 -12.56 9.26
CA TYR A 674 -46.01 -11.37 9.95
C TYR A 674 -47.45 -11.58 10.39
N ALA A 675 -47.67 -11.66 11.71
CA ALA A 675 -49.01 -11.63 12.29
C ALA A 675 -49.54 -10.19 12.20
N VAL A 676 -50.70 -10.00 11.60
CA VAL A 676 -51.32 -8.68 11.43
C VAL A 676 -51.80 -8.21 12.80
N ASP A 677 -50.97 -7.40 13.46
CA ASP A 677 -51.19 -6.83 14.78
C ASP A 677 -51.65 -5.36 14.72
N ASP A 678 -51.19 -4.59 13.71
CA ASP A 678 -51.58 -3.21 13.47
C ASP A 678 -52.21 -3.01 12.08
N VAL A 679 -53.55 -3.00 12.03
CA VAL A 679 -54.35 -2.79 10.81
C VAL A 679 -54.19 -1.39 10.19
N ARG A 680 -53.52 -0.44 10.86
CA ARG A 680 -53.24 0.90 10.32
C ARG A 680 -52.06 0.89 9.33
N LEU A 681 -51.25 -0.16 9.36
CA LEU A 681 -50.12 -0.29 8.44
C LEU A 681 -50.60 -0.51 7.01
N THR A 682 -49.83 0.00 6.05
CA THR A 682 -50.10 -0.30 4.65
C THR A 682 -49.80 -1.77 4.37
N VAL A 683 -50.55 -2.41 3.47
CA VAL A 683 -50.31 -3.81 3.09
C VAL A 683 -48.88 -4.02 2.56
N SER A 684 -48.29 -3.01 1.91
CA SER A 684 -46.87 -3.05 1.50
C SER A 684 -45.93 -3.26 2.68
N GLU A 685 -46.17 -2.53 3.77
CA GLU A 685 -45.37 -2.58 4.99
C GLU A 685 -45.54 -3.95 5.68
N MET A 686 -46.77 -4.46 5.74
CA MET A 686 -47.04 -5.79 6.28
C MET A 686 -46.32 -6.90 5.48
N CYS A 687 -46.34 -6.82 4.14
CA CYS A 687 -45.59 -7.74 3.28
C CYS A 687 -44.07 -7.59 3.49
N HIS A 688 -43.58 -6.36 3.63
CA HIS A 688 -42.16 -6.09 3.88
C HIS A 688 -41.68 -6.74 5.18
N ARG A 689 -42.48 -6.65 6.25
CA ARG A 689 -42.19 -7.29 7.55
C ARG A 689 -42.12 -8.82 7.46
N ALA A 690 -43.03 -9.44 6.73
CA ALA A 690 -42.97 -10.89 6.47
C ALA A 690 -41.68 -11.29 5.72
N ASP A 691 -41.27 -10.50 4.71
CA ASP A 691 -40.02 -10.77 3.98
C ASP A 691 -38.77 -10.54 4.84
N LEU A 692 -38.76 -9.53 5.71
CA LEU A 692 -37.68 -9.30 6.68
C LEU A 692 -37.50 -10.49 7.64
N ALA A 693 -38.61 -11.06 8.13
CA ALA A 693 -38.57 -12.26 8.95
C ALA A 693 -37.95 -13.44 8.19
N LYS A 694 -38.36 -13.67 6.93
CA LYS A 694 -37.78 -14.72 6.06
C LYS A 694 -36.28 -14.53 5.88
N ARG A 695 -35.83 -13.30 5.59
CA ARG A 695 -34.40 -12.97 5.39
C ARG A 695 -33.56 -13.24 6.63
N SER A 696 -34.13 -13.11 7.83
CA SER A 696 -33.40 -13.36 9.08
C SER A 696 -32.95 -14.82 9.26
N ILE A 697 -33.60 -15.76 8.58
CA ILE A 697 -33.29 -17.20 8.61
C ILE A 697 -32.73 -17.73 7.28
N LYS A 698 -32.61 -16.88 6.26
CA LYS A 698 -32.12 -17.31 4.94
C LYS A 698 -30.70 -17.87 5.06
N GLY A 699 -30.49 -19.10 4.58
CA GLY A 699 -29.22 -19.84 4.70
C GLY A 699 -29.03 -20.61 6.02
N ARG A 700 -30.00 -20.58 6.94
CA ARG A 700 -30.03 -21.45 8.11
C ARG A 700 -30.86 -22.69 7.80
N PHE A 701 -30.21 -23.86 7.81
CA PHE A 701 -30.85 -25.12 7.42
C PHE A 701 -31.59 -25.82 8.57
N ASP A 702 -31.43 -25.33 9.80
CA ASP A 702 -32.07 -25.82 11.02
C ASP A 702 -33.40 -25.09 11.34
N GLN A 703 -33.70 -23.99 10.65
CA GLN A 703 -34.87 -23.16 10.91
C GLN A 703 -35.76 -23.04 9.67
N LEU A 704 -37.00 -23.55 9.78
CA LEU A 704 -37.98 -23.54 8.69
C LEU A 704 -38.72 -22.20 8.57
N TYR A 705 -39.01 -21.52 9.69
CA TYR A 705 -39.78 -20.29 9.71
C TYR A 705 -39.28 -19.28 10.76
N ALA A 706 -39.58 -18.00 10.54
CA ALA A 706 -39.36 -16.90 11.49
C ALA A 706 -40.57 -15.97 11.57
N LEU A 707 -40.89 -15.53 12.78
CA LEU A 707 -41.89 -14.51 13.05
C LEU A 707 -41.22 -13.14 13.14
N TYR A 708 -41.81 -12.13 12.49
CA TYR A 708 -41.33 -10.76 12.60
C TYR A 708 -41.55 -10.21 14.02
N ASP A 709 -40.47 -9.79 14.67
CA ASP A 709 -40.48 -9.11 15.97
C ASP A 709 -40.19 -7.61 15.78
N SER A 710 -41.18 -6.77 16.06
CA SER A 710 -41.08 -5.31 15.96
C SER A 710 -40.03 -4.72 16.91
N ALA A 711 -39.82 -5.30 18.10
CA ALA A 711 -38.87 -4.77 19.08
C ALA A 711 -37.41 -4.97 18.64
N GLN A 712 -37.10 -6.12 18.02
CA GLN A 712 -35.78 -6.39 17.49
C GLN A 712 -35.43 -5.47 16.30
N HIS A 713 -36.41 -5.17 15.45
CA HIS A 713 -36.21 -4.29 14.30
C HIS A 713 -36.02 -2.82 14.69
N GLU A 714 -36.77 -2.32 15.68
CA GLU A 714 -36.56 -0.99 16.25
C GLU A 714 -35.15 -0.85 16.83
N ARG A 715 -34.65 -1.88 17.53
CA ARG A 715 -33.28 -1.89 18.07
C ARG A 715 -32.22 -1.86 16.98
N GLN A 716 -32.41 -2.59 15.87
CA GLN A 716 -31.50 -2.52 14.71
C GLN A 716 -31.51 -1.15 14.03
N THR A 717 -32.69 -0.54 13.92
CA THR A 717 -32.83 0.80 13.33
C THR A 717 -32.18 1.86 14.21
N LEU A 718 -32.36 1.78 15.53
CA LEU A 718 -31.67 2.63 16.51
C LEU A 718 -30.15 2.49 16.40
N ASN A 719 -29.64 1.26 16.33
CA ASN A 719 -28.20 1.01 16.18
C ASN A 719 -27.64 1.64 14.88
N ALA A 720 -28.35 1.49 13.75
CA ALA A 720 -27.93 2.10 12.50
C ALA A 720 -27.89 3.64 12.57
N ARG A 721 -28.85 4.26 13.29
CA ARG A 721 -28.85 5.71 13.54
C ARG A 721 -27.69 6.14 14.44
N LEU A 722 -27.44 5.43 15.54
CA LEU A 722 -26.34 5.73 16.46
C LEU A 722 -24.97 5.66 15.75
N LEU A 723 -24.76 4.68 14.87
CA LEU A 723 -23.56 4.59 14.03
C LEU A 723 -23.43 5.79 13.07
N GLY A 724 -24.53 6.20 12.45
CA GLY A 724 -24.56 7.37 11.55
C GLY A 724 -24.27 8.69 12.26
N TYR A 725 -24.67 8.83 13.53
CA TYR A 725 -24.46 10.07 14.30
C TYR A 725 -23.09 10.19 14.94
N MET A 726 -22.32 9.11 15.08
CA MET A 726 -21.05 9.09 15.79
C MET A 726 -20.05 10.16 15.29
N GLN A 727 -19.83 10.26 13.98
CA GLN A 727 -18.90 11.24 13.41
C GLN A 727 -19.38 12.68 13.63
N SER A 728 -20.69 12.91 13.51
CA SER A 728 -21.29 14.22 13.80
C SER A 728 -21.16 14.56 15.29
N GLY A 729 -21.37 13.60 16.18
CA GLY A 729 -21.28 13.79 17.63
C GLY A 729 -19.87 14.14 18.09
N LEU A 730 -18.84 13.48 17.52
CA LEU A 730 -17.45 13.86 17.76
C LEU A 730 -17.14 15.29 17.28
N ALA A 731 -17.62 15.66 16.08
CA ALA A 731 -17.39 16.98 15.51
C ALA A 731 -18.10 18.11 16.26
N LYS A 732 -19.27 17.82 16.84
CA LYS A 732 -20.06 18.76 17.65
C LYS A 732 -19.67 18.78 19.13
N GLU A 733 -18.72 17.96 19.55
CA GLU A 733 -18.32 17.80 20.95
C GLU A 733 -19.46 17.32 21.87
N GLU A 734 -20.36 16.46 21.34
CA GLU A 734 -21.47 15.86 22.10
C GLU A 734 -20.99 14.79 23.10
N PHE A 735 -19.79 14.23 22.90
CA PHE A 735 -19.16 13.31 23.84
C PHE A 735 -18.39 14.11 24.89
N ALA A 736 -18.72 13.93 26.17
CA ALA A 736 -18.09 14.68 27.26
C ALA A 736 -17.57 13.75 28.36
N PRO A 737 -16.40 14.06 28.97
CA PRO A 737 -15.91 13.36 30.15
C PRO A 737 -16.69 13.77 31.39
N TYR A 738 -17.26 12.79 32.07
CA TYR A 738 -17.71 12.89 33.45
C TYR A 738 -16.63 12.25 34.33
N TYR A 739 -16.38 12.83 35.49
CA TYR A 739 -15.32 12.42 36.39
C TYR A 739 -15.92 11.78 37.63
N GLN A 740 -15.48 10.56 37.96
CA GLN A 740 -15.78 9.93 39.22
C GLN A 740 -14.52 9.94 40.11
N PRO A 741 -14.53 10.66 41.25
CA PRO A 741 -13.34 10.80 42.10
C PRO A 741 -12.97 9.50 42.82
N TRP A 742 -11.67 9.28 42.94
CA TRP A 742 -11.08 8.27 43.82
C TRP A 742 -10.63 8.94 45.10
N PHE A 743 -11.10 8.42 46.24
CA PHE A 743 -10.69 8.93 47.55
C PHE A 743 -9.60 8.05 48.14
N ALA A 744 -8.74 8.66 48.96
CA ALA A 744 -7.89 7.90 49.87
C ALA A 744 -8.77 7.08 50.84
N PRO A 745 -8.22 6.07 51.53
CA PRO A 745 -8.97 5.24 52.48
C PRO A 745 -9.54 6.02 53.66
N ASP A 746 -9.16 7.29 53.80
CA ASP A 746 -9.77 8.22 54.75
C ASP A 746 -11.16 8.73 54.34
N GLY A 747 -11.57 8.53 53.09
CA GLY A 747 -12.85 9.00 52.54
C GLY A 747 -12.93 10.51 52.38
N VAL A 748 -11.80 11.23 52.50
CA VAL A 748 -11.76 12.69 52.49
C VAL A 748 -10.93 13.23 51.34
N ARG A 749 -9.69 12.75 51.19
CA ARG A 749 -8.74 13.29 50.22
C ARG A 749 -8.90 12.63 48.86
N ILE A 750 -9.02 13.44 47.81
CA ILE A 750 -9.09 12.94 46.43
C ILE A 750 -7.67 12.60 45.94
N VAL A 751 -7.48 11.37 45.48
CA VAL A 751 -6.16 10.83 45.04
C VAL A 751 -6.11 10.53 43.54
N GLY A 752 -7.25 10.57 42.86
CA GLY A 752 -7.40 10.33 41.44
C GLY A 752 -8.85 10.55 41.00
N ALA A 753 -9.14 10.34 39.73
CA ALA A 753 -10.51 10.19 39.24
C ALA A 753 -10.54 9.33 37.99
N GLU A 754 -11.68 8.74 37.69
CA GLU A 754 -11.94 8.05 36.44
C GLU A 754 -12.76 8.93 35.49
N ALA A 755 -12.35 9.01 34.22
CA ALA A 755 -13.10 9.68 33.17
C ALA A 755 -14.03 8.70 32.46
N LEU A 756 -15.33 8.91 32.66
CA LEU A 756 -16.40 8.14 32.07
C LEU A 756 -17.05 8.94 30.94
N VAL A 757 -17.15 8.35 29.76
CA VAL A 757 -17.81 9.00 28.62
C VAL A 757 -19.32 9.12 28.86
N ARG A 758 -19.87 10.29 28.50
CA ARG A 758 -21.32 10.52 28.37
C ARG A 758 -21.59 11.15 27.02
N TRP A 759 -22.57 10.63 26.30
CA TRP A 759 -23.00 11.19 25.02
C TRP A 759 -24.24 12.06 25.26
N LYS A 760 -24.05 13.37 25.17
CA LYS A 760 -25.09 14.38 25.39
C LYS A 760 -25.42 15.05 24.06
N HIS A 761 -26.66 14.88 23.60
CA HIS A 761 -27.15 15.50 22.37
C HIS A 761 -27.46 16.99 22.58
N ASP A 762 -27.57 17.73 21.47
CA ASP A 762 -27.90 19.16 21.46
C ASP A 762 -29.24 19.48 22.17
N ASP A 763 -30.19 18.53 22.17
CA ASP A 763 -31.49 18.66 22.84
C ASP A 763 -31.44 18.40 24.36
N GLY A 764 -30.26 18.08 24.90
CA GLY A 764 -30.02 17.80 26.30
C GLY A 764 -30.26 16.35 26.71
N THR A 765 -30.67 15.47 25.78
CA THR A 765 -30.82 14.04 26.07
C THR A 765 -29.46 13.35 26.21
N LEU A 766 -29.41 12.31 27.05
CA LEU A 766 -28.21 11.53 27.33
C LEU A 766 -28.39 10.10 26.84
N THR A 767 -27.51 9.63 25.95
CA THR A 767 -27.44 8.21 25.58
C THR A 767 -26.63 7.46 26.63
N PRO A 768 -27.16 6.37 27.22
CA PRO A 768 -26.40 5.50 28.12
C PRO A 768 -25.16 4.90 27.44
N PRO A 769 -23.99 4.82 28.12
CA PRO A 769 -22.79 4.19 27.58
C PRO A 769 -23.01 2.76 27.06
N ASN A 770 -23.77 1.95 27.78
CA ASN A 770 -24.05 0.56 27.40
C ASN A 770 -24.74 0.43 26.03
N ASP A 771 -25.49 1.46 25.59
CA ASP A 771 -26.22 1.41 24.33
C ASP A 771 -25.31 1.67 23.12
N PHE A 772 -24.19 2.38 23.29
CA PHE A 772 -23.31 2.76 22.18
C PHE A 772 -21.90 2.18 22.26
N ILE A 773 -21.36 1.86 23.44
CA ILE A 773 -19.99 1.33 23.58
C ILE A 773 -19.88 -0.04 22.91
N GLU A 774 -20.80 -0.98 23.19
CA GLU A 774 -20.79 -2.32 22.57
C GLU A 774 -20.93 -2.22 21.04
N LEU A 775 -21.78 -1.30 20.58
CA LEU A 775 -22.01 -1.04 19.17
C LEU A 775 -20.75 -0.49 18.48
N PHE A 776 -20.07 0.46 19.12
CA PHE A 776 -18.85 1.08 18.60
C PHE A 776 -17.65 0.14 18.64
N GLU A 777 -17.59 -0.77 19.63
CA GLU A 777 -16.56 -1.82 19.67
C GLU A 777 -16.73 -2.76 18.48
N LYS A 778 -17.96 -3.24 18.22
CA LYS A 778 -18.26 -4.13 17.08
C LYS A 778 -18.02 -3.47 15.71
N SER A 779 -18.21 -2.16 15.59
CA SER A 779 -17.99 -1.43 14.34
C SER A 779 -16.57 -0.85 14.20
N GLY A 780 -15.71 -0.99 15.20
CA GLY A 780 -14.36 -0.43 15.22
C GLY A 780 -14.29 1.10 15.40
N LEU A 781 -15.41 1.75 15.70
CA LEU A 781 -15.49 3.21 15.91
C LEU A 781 -14.98 3.63 17.30
N LEU A 782 -14.91 2.68 18.24
CA LEU A 782 -14.49 2.94 19.62
C LEU A 782 -13.08 3.55 19.70
N LEU A 783 -12.15 3.15 18.81
CA LEU A 783 -10.79 3.69 18.74
C LEU A 783 -10.75 5.22 18.58
N SER A 784 -11.67 5.78 17.78
CA SER A 784 -11.74 7.22 17.55
C SER A 784 -12.33 7.96 18.76
N LEU A 785 -13.25 7.31 19.48
CA LEU A 785 -13.81 7.84 20.71
C LEU A 785 -12.78 7.84 21.84
N ASP A 786 -11.99 6.78 22.00
CA ASP A 786 -10.95 6.67 23.02
C ASP A 786 -9.90 7.78 22.87
N LEU A 787 -9.40 8.00 21.65
CA LEU A 787 -8.46 9.10 21.35
C LEU A 787 -9.05 10.47 21.66
N TYR A 788 -10.32 10.69 21.27
CA TYR A 788 -11.03 11.94 21.54
C TYR A 788 -11.18 12.18 23.05
N MET A 789 -11.61 11.17 23.80
CA MET A 789 -11.80 11.26 25.25
C MET A 789 -10.46 11.50 25.97
N PHE A 790 -9.41 10.79 25.55
CA PHE A 790 -8.06 10.99 26.07
C PHE A 790 -7.55 12.41 25.84
N GLU A 791 -7.75 12.97 24.64
CA GLU A 791 -7.38 14.35 24.31
C GLU A 791 -8.14 15.36 25.19
N ARG A 792 -9.44 15.16 25.42
CA ARG A 792 -10.25 16.03 26.31
C ARG A 792 -9.75 16.01 27.75
N VAL A 793 -9.42 14.83 28.27
CA VAL A 793 -8.85 14.69 29.61
C VAL A 793 -7.47 15.35 29.70
N CYS A 794 -6.63 15.19 28.67
CA CYS A 794 -5.32 15.85 28.62
C CYS A 794 -5.44 17.37 28.64
N HIS A 795 -6.37 17.94 27.87
CA HIS A 795 -6.65 19.38 27.88
C HIS A 795 -7.17 19.87 29.24
N ALA A 796 -8.08 19.13 29.87
CA ALA A 796 -8.59 19.47 31.20
C ALA A 796 -7.46 19.49 32.26
N GLN A 797 -6.61 18.45 32.26
CA GLN A 797 -5.47 18.36 33.18
C GLN A 797 -4.43 19.44 32.92
N ARG A 798 -4.14 19.76 31.65
CA ARG A 798 -3.22 20.85 31.27
C ARG A 798 -3.73 22.21 31.76
N LYS A 799 -5.02 22.50 31.56
CA LYS A 799 -5.67 23.74 32.01
C LYS A 799 -5.57 23.90 33.54
N ARG A 800 -5.71 22.82 34.30
CA ARG A 800 -5.51 22.84 35.77
C ARG A 800 -4.06 23.10 36.14
N LEU A 801 -3.12 22.43 35.46
CA LEU A 801 -1.69 22.55 35.72
C LEU A 801 -1.18 23.97 35.42
N ASP A 802 -1.69 24.63 34.37
CA ASP A 802 -1.38 26.03 34.04
C ASP A 802 -1.87 27.02 35.11
N ARG A 803 -2.94 26.67 35.84
CA ARG A 803 -3.50 27.48 36.93
C ARG A 803 -2.82 27.21 38.28
N GLY A 804 -1.86 26.29 38.34
CA GLY A 804 -1.19 25.90 39.59
C GLY A 804 -2.10 25.18 40.59
N LEU A 805 -3.22 24.61 40.14
CA LEU A 805 -4.16 23.85 40.97
C LEU A 805 -3.67 22.41 41.17
N ALA A 806 -4.19 21.68 42.18
CA ALA A 806 -3.85 20.27 42.31
C ALA A 806 -4.40 19.47 41.11
N CYS A 807 -3.55 18.59 40.57
CA CYS A 807 -3.89 17.74 39.42
C CYS A 807 -3.76 16.27 39.84
N PRO A 808 -4.74 15.72 40.58
CA PRO A 808 -4.78 14.28 40.79
C PRO A 808 -4.88 13.56 39.43
N PRO A 809 -4.23 12.39 39.26
CA PRO A 809 -4.24 11.66 38.00
C PRO A 809 -5.66 11.29 37.59
N VAL A 810 -5.98 11.44 36.31
CA VAL A 810 -7.25 11.01 35.75
C VAL A 810 -7.04 9.75 34.92
N SER A 811 -7.81 8.72 35.21
CA SER A 811 -7.82 7.47 34.47
C SER A 811 -8.76 7.53 33.29
N VAL A 812 -8.36 6.94 32.15
CA VAL A 812 -9.13 6.92 30.91
C VAL A 812 -9.24 5.48 30.42
N ASN A 813 -10.48 5.05 30.21
CA ASN A 813 -10.81 3.76 29.64
C ASN A 813 -10.29 3.62 28.20
N LEU A 814 -9.70 2.46 27.90
CA LEU A 814 -9.07 2.17 26.63
C LEU A 814 -9.58 0.83 26.07
N SER A 815 -9.97 0.82 24.80
CA SER A 815 -10.32 -0.41 24.11
C SER A 815 -9.09 -1.27 23.83
N ARG A 816 -9.24 -2.58 24.06
CA ARG A 816 -8.25 -3.61 23.65
C ARG A 816 -7.88 -3.56 22.15
N LEU A 817 -8.75 -2.99 21.32
CA LEU A 817 -8.52 -2.86 19.88
C LEU A 817 -7.26 -2.02 19.57
N HIS A 818 -6.84 -1.11 20.46
CA HIS A 818 -5.62 -0.32 20.26
C HIS A 818 -4.33 -1.16 20.24
N ALA A 819 -4.32 -2.32 20.91
CA ALA A 819 -3.18 -3.24 20.87
C ALA A 819 -2.92 -3.82 19.46
N TYR A 820 -3.94 -3.80 18.60
CA TYR A 820 -3.90 -4.30 17.23
C TYR A 820 -3.56 -3.24 16.19
N THR A 821 -3.57 -1.96 16.59
CA THR A 821 -3.29 -0.84 15.71
C THR A 821 -1.78 -0.56 15.68
N PRO A 822 -1.13 -0.50 14.49
CA PRO A 822 0.30 -0.27 14.41
C PRO A 822 0.74 1.09 14.98
N GLY A 823 1.28 1.09 16.20
CA GLY A 823 1.72 2.31 16.89
C GLY A 823 0.66 2.93 17.81
N GLY A 824 -0.33 2.16 18.27
CA GLY A 824 -1.37 2.65 19.17
C GLY A 824 -0.84 3.42 20.38
N ALA A 825 0.17 2.90 21.09
CA ALA A 825 0.76 3.57 22.26
C ALA A 825 1.46 4.89 21.88
N ALA A 826 2.03 4.97 20.67
CA ALA A 826 2.69 6.18 20.18
C ALA A 826 1.69 7.30 19.85
N GLU A 827 0.46 6.97 19.47
CA GLU A 827 -0.60 7.97 19.23
C GLU A 827 -1.01 8.68 20.52
N PHE A 828 -1.25 7.92 21.60
CA PHE A 828 -1.51 8.48 22.93
C PHE A 828 -0.34 9.33 23.42
N ARG A 829 0.90 8.87 23.20
CA ARG A 829 2.10 9.65 23.52
C ARG A 829 2.14 10.98 22.76
N ALA A 830 1.83 10.96 21.46
CA ALA A 830 1.84 12.16 20.63
C ALA A 830 0.78 13.19 21.08
N ILE A 831 -0.40 12.75 21.52
CA ILE A 831 -1.42 13.64 22.09
C ILE A 831 -0.89 14.28 23.38
N LEU A 832 -0.32 13.48 24.28
CA LEU A 832 0.23 13.96 25.54
C LEU A 832 1.38 14.97 25.33
N ASP A 833 2.26 14.71 24.37
CA ASP A 833 3.35 15.62 23.98
C ASP A 833 2.81 16.93 23.40
N ARG A 834 1.76 16.87 22.56
CA ARG A 834 1.08 18.06 22.02
C ARG A 834 0.42 18.90 23.11
N CYS A 835 -0.19 18.26 24.10
CA CYS A 835 -0.78 18.93 25.26
C CYS A 835 0.26 19.39 26.30
N GLN A 836 1.54 19.02 26.14
CA GLN A 836 2.61 19.32 27.10
C GLN A 836 2.25 18.88 28.54
N LEU A 837 1.65 17.70 28.68
CA LEU A 837 1.22 17.17 29.97
C LEU A 837 2.21 16.09 30.44
N PRO A 838 2.62 16.05 31.72
CA PRO A 838 3.40 14.93 32.23
C PRO A 838 2.59 13.61 32.21
N PRO A 839 3.18 12.47 31.79
CA PRO A 839 2.49 11.18 31.72
C PRO A 839 1.82 10.73 33.02
N GLN A 840 2.36 11.15 34.17
CA GLN A 840 1.86 10.77 35.48
C GLN A 840 0.47 11.35 35.79
N MET A 841 0.03 12.37 35.04
CA MET A 841 -1.27 13.03 35.23
C MET A 841 -2.44 12.29 34.59
N VAL A 842 -2.17 11.26 33.79
CA VAL A 842 -3.19 10.42 33.14
C VAL A 842 -2.83 8.94 33.30
N CYS A 843 -3.83 8.11 33.58
CA CYS A 843 -3.69 6.66 33.70
C CYS A 843 -4.51 5.97 32.60
N MET A 844 -4.02 4.85 32.08
CA MET A 844 -4.69 4.07 31.04
C MET A 844 -5.39 2.87 31.67
N GLU A 845 -6.69 2.74 31.47
CA GLU A 845 -7.50 1.62 31.99
C GLU A 845 -7.82 0.60 30.91
N LEU A 846 -7.59 -0.67 31.21
CA LEU A 846 -7.90 -1.81 30.34
C LEU A 846 -8.65 -2.86 31.16
N THR A 847 -9.71 -3.44 30.60
CA THR A 847 -10.53 -4.45 31.29
C THR A 847 -9.75 -5.75 31.54
N GLU A 848 -10.12 -6.50 32.60
CA GLU A 848 -9.53 -7.79 32.97
C GLU A 848 -9.44 -8.77 31.78
N THR A 849 -10.51 -8.85 30.98
CA THR A 849 -10.57 -9.75 29.82
C THR A 849 -9.50 -9.46 28.78
N ALA A 850 -9.07 -8.20 28.63
CA ALA A 850 -7.98 -7.83 27.72
C ALA A 850 -6.67 -8.55 28.08
N PHE A 851 -6.43 -8.81 29.37
CA PHE A 851 -5.23 -9.48 29.87
C PHE A 851 -5.34 -11.01 29.85
N ILE A 852 -6.56 -11.55 29.92
CA ILE A 852 -6.82 -13.01 29.96
C ILE A 852 -6.83 -13.63 28.57
N SER A 853 -7.42 -12.96 27.57
CA SER A 853 -7.71 -13.60 26.28
C SER A 853 -6.52 -13.70 25.32
N GLU A 854 -5.41 -12.98 25.52
CA GLU A 854 -4.40 -12.78 24.47
C GLU A 854 -2.94 -12.69 24.97
N THR A 855 -2.21 -13.80 24.88
CA THR A 855 -0.90 -14.02 25.54
C THR A 855 0.34 -13.43 24.85
N GLY A 856 0.23 -12.37 24.04
CA GLY A 856 1.44 -11.74 23.51
C GLY A 856 1.31 -10.28 23.07
N ARG A 857 0.30 -9.97 22.27
CA ARG A 857 0.14 -8.61 21.72
C ARG A 857 -0.33 -7.62 22.79
N MET A 858 -1.29 -8.00 23.64
CA MET A 858 -1.74 -7.13 24.73
C MET A 858 -0.60 -6.86 25.72
N ALA A 859 0.16 -7.88 26.11
CA ALA A 859 1.32 -7.72 26.96
C ALA A 859 2.36 -6.75 26.37
N THR A 860 2.66 -6.88 25.07
CA THR A 860 3.56 -5.94 24.37
C THR A 860 2.99 -4.53 24.37
N PHE A 861 1.69 -4.37 24.14
CA PHE A 861 1.03 -3.05 24.13
C PHE A 861 1.08 -2.37 25.50
N VAL A 862 0.86 -3.12 26.59
CA VAL A 862 1.00 -2.62 27.96
C VAL A 862 2.45 -2.20 28.24
N GLU A 863 3.44 -2.99 27.80
CA GLU A 863 4.85 -2.60 27.89
C GLU A 863 5.17 -1.33 27.09
N GLU A 864 4.60 -1.16 25.90
CA GLU A 864 4.76 0.04 25.08
C GLU A 864 4.15 1.27 25.75
N LEU A 865 2.96 1.16 26.34
CA LEU A 865 2.32 2.24 27.11
C LEU A 865 3.18 2.65 28.31
N ARG A 866 3.69 1.68 29.07
CA ARG A 866 4.57 1.95 30.21
C ARG A 866 5.91 2.52 29.78
N ALA A 867 6.49 2.04 28.68
CA ALA A 867 7.70 2.61 28.09
C ALA A 867 7.49 4.06 27.59
N ALA A 868 6.27 4.41 27.17
CA ALA A 868 5.87 5.77 26.85
C ALA A 868 5.65 6.66 28.11
N GLY A 869 5.75 6.07 29.31
CA GLY A 869 5.68 6.74 30.61
C GLY A 869 4.30 6.71 31.27
N PHE A 870 3.31 6.05 30.66
CA PHE A 870 1.97 5.94 31.23
C PHE A 870 1.93 4.95 32.38
N ARG A 871 1.05 5.21 33.36
CA ARG A 871 0.60 4.19 34.30
C ARG A 871 -0.54 3.40 33.67
N VAL A 872 -0.55 2.09 33.87
CA VAL A 872 -1.60 1.19 33.37
C VAL A 872 -2.34 0.57 34.54
N ALA A 873 -3.67 0.71 34.51
CA ALA A 873 -4.60 0.11 35.46
C ALA A 873 -5.36 -1.04 34.80
N MET A 874 -5.54 -2.12 35.54
CA MET A 874 -6.45 -3.20 35.19
C MET A 874 -7.81 -2.95 35.83
N ASP A 875 -8.84 -2.92 34.99
CA ASP A 875 -10.22 -2.66 35.36
C ASP A 875 -11.04 -3.96 35.46
N ASP A 876 -12.19 -3.90 36.11
CA ASP A 876 -13.14 -5.03 36.29
C ASP A 876 -12.57 -6.29 36.97
N PHE A 877 -11.52 -6.17 37.79
CA PHE A 877 -10.85 -7.34 38.37
C PHE A 877 -11.78 -8.13 39.31
N GLY A 878 -11.96 -9.42 39.02
CA GLY A 878 -12.77 -10.37 39.79
C GLY A 878 -14.15 -10.65 39.18
N SER A 879 -14.49 -10.02 38.06
CA SER A 879 -15.74 -10.27 37.31
C SER A 879 -15.63 -11.50 36.38
N GLY A 880 -14.40 -11.92 36.02
CA GLY A 880 -14.11 -13.05 35.15
C GLY A 880 -13.50 -14.28 35.85
N GLN A 881 -13.20 -15.33 35.07
CA GLN A 881 -12.43 -16.49 35.54
C GLN A 881 -10.93 -16.19 35.56
N SER A 882 -10.49 -15.26 36.40
CA SER A 882 -9.06 -15.04 36.64
C SER A 882 -8.45 -16.20 37.43
N SER A 883 -7.37 -16.77 36.90
CA SER A 883 -6.53 -17.72 37.65
C SER A 883 -5.47 -16.98 38.46
N LEU A 884 -5.25 -17.36 39.73
CA LEU A 884 -4.15 -16.84 40.56
C LEU A 884 -2.76 -16.93 39.87
N SER A 885 -2.59 -17.87 38.94
CA SER A 885 -1.39 -17.98 38.09
C SER A 885 -1.17 -16.77 37.18
N GLN A 886 -2.24 -16.15 36.65
CA GLN A 886 -2.14 -15.01 35.74
C GLN A 886 -1.73 -13.74 36.47
N LEU A 887 -2.19 -13.55 37.72
CA LEU A 887 -1.76 -12.45 38.59
C LEU A 887 -0.23 -12.31 38.67
N SER A 888 0.49 -13.44 38.71
CA SER A 888 1.96 -13.46 38.74
C SER A 888 2.65 -12.89 37.49
N GLN A 889 1.92 -12.78 36.37
CA GLN A 889 2.41 -12.34 35.06
C GLN A 889 1.90 -10.95 34.68
N LEU A 890 1.04 -10.34 35.51
CA LEU A 890 0.48 -9.02 35.25
C LEU A 890 1.51 -7.94 35.50
N ASN A 891 1.82 -7.17 34.45
CA ASN A 891 2.76 -6.06 34.50
C ASN A 891 2.04 -4.71 34.53
N VAL A 892 1.14 -4.54 35.50
CA VAL A 892 0.29 -3.34 35.69
C VAL A 892 0.70 -2.55 36.92
N ASP A 893 0.35 -1.26 36.96
CA ASP A 893 0.66 -0.37 38.08
C ASP A 893 -0.49 -0.29 39.10
N ILE A 894 -1.73 -0.50 38.65
CA ILE A 894 -2.96 -0.41 39.45
C ILE A 894 -3.88 -1.59 39.12
N ILE A 895 -4.56 -2.13 40.13
CA ILE A 895 -5.69 -3.08 39.99
C ILE A 895 -6.94 -2.44 40.60
N LYS A 896 -8.03 -2.44 39.85
CA LYS A 896 -9.35 -1.97 40.29
C LYS A 896 -10.25 -3.18 40.54
N PHE A 897 -10.70 -3.34 41.78
CA PHE A 897 -11.61 -4.40 42.19
C PHE A 897 -13.04 -4.03 41.82
N ASP A 898 -13.67 -4.85 40.99
CA ASP A 898 -15.03 -4.63 40.50
C ASP A 898 -16.08 -4.60 41.64
N ARG A 899 -17.15 -3.86 41.42
CA ARG A 899 -18.30 -3.76 42.33
C ARG A 899 -18.93 -5.12 42.63
N ALA A 900 -19.13 -5.97 41.63
CA ALA A 900 -19.73 -7.30 41.85
C ALA A 900 -18.80 -8.16 42.71
N PHE A 901 -17.49 -8.13 42.43
CA PHE A 901 -16.49 -8.82 43.23
C PHE A 901 -16.48 -8.35 44.70
N LEU A 902 -16.58 -7.04 44.97
CA LEU A 902 -16.74 -6.54 46.34
C LEU A 902 -18.05 -7.01 46.99
N LEU A 903 -19.17 -6.95 46.28
CA LEU A 903 -20.47 -7.37 46.82
C LEU A 903 -20.46 -8.86 47.19
N GLU A 904 -19.98 -9.72 46.29
CA GLU A 904 -19.87 -11.15 46.50
C GLU A 904 -18.88 -11.47 47.63
N SER A 905 -17.73 -10.81 47.67
CA SER A 905 -16.70 -11.09 48.67
C SER A 905 -17.16 -10.73 50.09
N PHE A 906 -17.95 -9.68 50.26
CA PHE A 906 -18.48 -9.30 51.57
C PHE A 906 -19.64 -10.19 52.05
N SER A 907 -20.24 -10.98 51.15
CA SER A 907 -21.35 -11.91 51.44
C SER A 907 -20.91 -13.20 52.14
N SER A 908 -19.62 -13.55 52.09
CA SER A 908 -19.09 -14.78 52.68
C SER A 908 -17.80 -14.54 53.48
N LYS A 909 -17.56 -15.40 54.49
CA LYS A 909 -16.31 -15.34 55.28
C LYS A 909 -15.08 -15.61 54.40
N LEU A 910 -15.19 -16.52 53.44
CA LEU A 910 -14.10 -16.85 52.51
C LEU A 910 -13.80 -15.68 51.57
N GLY A 911 -14.82 -15.01 51.03
CA GLY A 911 -14.67 -13.85 50.17
C GLY A 911 -13.90 -12.70 50.82
N ARG A 912 -14.17 -12.40 52.09
CA ARG A 912 -13.41 -11.38 52.85
C ARG A 912 -11.92 -11.75 52.99
N VAL A 913 -11.63 -13.01 53.28
CA VAL A 913 -10.24 -13.52 53.36
C VAL A 913 -9.54 -13.44 51.99
N LEU A 914 -10.27 -13.66 50.89
CA LEU A 914 -9.73 -13.53 49.54
C LEU A 914 -9.35 -12.08 49.22
N ILE A 915 -10.23 -11.10 49.48
CA ILE A 915 -9.91 -9.67 49.30
C ILE A 915 -8.72 -9.27 50.17
N GLU A 916 -8.72 -9.63 51.45
CA GLU A 916 -7.61 -9.35 52.37
C GLU A 916 -6.28 -9.88 51.81
N SER A 917 -6.28 -11.14 51.35
CA SER A 917 -5.09 -11.77 50.78
C SER A 917 -4.64 -11.07 49.49
N MET A 918 -5.57 -10.67 48.63
CA MET A 918 -5.28 -9.96 47.38
C MET A 918 -4.70 -8.56 47.63
N LEU A 919 -5.27 -7.80 48.57
CA LEU A 919 -4.75 -6.50 48.99
C LEU A 919 -3.31 -6.64 49.49
N LEU A 920 -3.05 -7.64 50.34
CA LEU A 920 -1.70 -7.92 50.84
C LEU A 920 -0.72 -8.30 49.71
N ILE A 921 -1.14 -9.14 48.76
CA ILE A 921 -0.32 -9.52 47.60
C ILE A 921 0.04 -8.27 46.76
N CYS A 922 -0.96 -7.45 46.42
CA CYS A 922 -0.74 -6.23 45.64
C CYS A 922 0.24 -5.29 46.37
N GLN A 923 0.03 -5.08 47.68
CA GLN A 923 0.91 -4.25 48.51
C GLN A 923 2.36 -4.75 48.51
N ARG A 924 2.58 -6.08 48.61
CA ARG A 924 3.93 -6.69 48.59
C ARG A 924 4.61 -6.60 47.23
N HIS A 925 3.84 -6.59 46.14
CA HIS A 925 4.33 -6.44 44.77
C HIS A 925 4.43 -4.97 44.31
N GLY A 926 4.01 -4.00 45.15
CA GLY A 926 4.04 -2.58 44.81
C GLY A 926 2.95 -2.15 43.81
N ILE A 927 1.92 -2.98 43.62
CA ILE A 927 0.76 -2.68 42.78
C ILE A 927 -0.25 -1.91 43.60
N LYS A 928 -0.74 -0.78 43.09
CA LYS A 928 -1.75 0.05 43.75
C LYS A 928 -3.15 -0.54 43.58
N THR A 929 -4.01 -0.34 44.57
CA THR A 929 -5.36 -0.93 44.57
C THR A 929 -6.45 0.13 44.63
N VAL A 930 -7.48 -0.03 43.80
CA VAL A 930 -8.70 0.78 43.84
C VAL A 930 -9.87 -0.18 44.08
N ALA A 931 -10.75 0.13 45.02
CA ALA A 931 -11.97 -0.65 45.26
C ALA A 931 -13.19 0.11 44.76
N GLU A 932 -13.94 -0.48 43.82
CA GLU A 932 -15.10 0.15 43.17
C GLU A 932 -16.44 -0.30 43.74
N GLY A 933 -17.45 0.56 43.66
CA GLY A 933 -18.78 0.25 44.15
C GLY A 933 -18.85 0.14 45.68
N VAL A 934 -18.04 0.93 46.39
CA VAL A 934 -18.15 1.07 47.85
C VAL A 934 -19.44 1.84 48.17
N GLU A 935 -20.42 1.15 48.73
CA GLU A 935 -21.77 1.69 49.01
C GLU A 935 -22.06 1.81 50.50
N ARG A 936 -21.32 1.08 51.35
CA ARG A 936 -21.62 1.02 52.78
C ARG A 936 -20.40 1.34 53.68
N PRO A 937 -20.63 1.93 54.87
CA PRO A 937 -19.53 2.25 55.80
C PRO A 937 -18.73 1.03 56.29
N ASP A 938 -19.33 -0.16 56.38
CA ASP A 938 -18.64 -1.39 56.78
C ASP A 938 -17.59 -1.82 55.74
N GLN A 939 -17.90 -1.64 54.45
CA GLN A 939 -16.96 -1.91 53.35
C GLN A 939 -15.77 -0.95 53.42
N LEU A 940 -16.05 0.34 53.63
CA LEU A 940 -15.02 1.37 53.79
C LEU A 940 -14.07 1.07 54.94
N ALA A 941 -14.61 0.74 56.12
CA ALA A 941 -13.81 0.41 57.30
C ALA A 941 -12.90 -0.80 57.05
N PHE A 942 -13.44 -1.85 56.43
CA PHE A 942 -12.68 -3.05 56.08
C PHE A 942 -11.54 -2.74 55.09
N LEU A 943 -11.81 -2.04 53.99
CA LEU A 943 -10.80 -1.71 52.98
C LEU A 943 -9.68 -0.83 53.56
N ARG A 944 -10.03 0.09 54.47
CA ARG A 944 -9.08 0.94 55.19
C ARG A 944 -8.17 0.15 56.14
N GLU A 945 -8.74 -0.77 56.90
CA GLU A 945 -8.01 -1.63 57.84
C GLU A 945 -6.98 -2.52 57.13
N HIS A 946 -7.34 -3.04 55.95
CA HIS A 946 -6.53 -3.99 55.19
C HIS A 946 -5.65 -3.34 54.11
N GLY A 947 -5.51 -2.00 54.14
CA GLY A 947 -4.49 -1.29 53.36
C GLY A 947 -4.79 -1.09 51.87
N CYS A 948 -6.06 -1.01 51.47
CA CYS A 948 -6.44 -0.56 50.13
C CYS A 948 -5.91 0.88 49.87
N ASP A 949 -5.48 1.22 48.64
CA ASP A 949 -4.87 2.54 48.37
C ASP A 949 -5.89 3.62 48.02
N ALA A 950 -6.98 3.25 47.34
CA ALA A 950 -8.02 4.17 46.92
C ALA A 950 -9.40 3.49 46.83
N ILE A 951 -10.44 4.29 46.94
CA ILE A 951 -11.83 3.84 46.99
C ILE A 951 -12.72 4.70 46.08
N GLN A 952 -13.67 4.07 45.41
CA GLN A 952 -14.64 4.67 44.49
C GLN A 952 -16.02 4.07 44.74
N GLY A 953 -17.07 4.90 44.75
CA GLY A 953 -18.44 4.41 44.89
C GLY A 953 -19.43 5.49 45.32
N ASP A 954 -20.71 5.16 45.21
CA ASP A 954 -21.83 6.07 45.46
C ASP A 954 -21.93 6.54 46.91
N LEU A 955 -21.28 5.83 47.86
CA LEU A 955 -21.14 6.30 49.24
C LEU A 955 -20.41 7.65 49.34
N LEU A 956 -19.49 7.92 48.42
CA LEU A 956 -18.60 9.08 48.45
C LEU A 956 -19.04 10.13 47.44
N ALA A 957 -19.08 9.76 46.16
CA ALA A 957 -19.56 10.62 45.09
C ALA A 957 -19.85 9.84 43.80
N PRO A 958 -20.94 10.18 43.09
CA PRO A 958 -21.21 9.64 41.76
C PRO A 958 -20.30 10.29 40.70
N ALA A 959 -20.32 9.76 39.49
CA ALA A 959 -19.72 10.42 38.33
C ALA A 959 -20.40 11.77 38.04
N MET A 960 -19.61 12.83 37.85
CA MET A 960 -20.12 14.20 37.72
C MET A 960 -19.48 14.97 36.56
N PRO A 961 -20.13 16.03 36.03
CA PRO A 961 -19.54 16.88 35.00
C PRO A 961 -18.24 17.55 35.46
N ALA A 962 -17.43 17.97 34.49
CA ALA A 962 -16.14 18.63 34.73
C ALA A 962 -16.22 19.80 35.72
N GLU A 963 -17.23 20.67 35.59
CA GLU A 963 -17.38 21.84 36.47
C GLU A 963 -17.65 21.44 37.93
N ALA A 964 -18.50 20.43 38.14
CA ALA A 964 -18.81 19.93 39.47
C ALA A 964 -17.58 19.25 40.11
N TYR A 965 -16.82 18.51 39.32
CA TYR A 965 -15.57 17.90 39.78
C TYR A 965 -14.51 18.94 40.16
N GLU A 966 -14.37 20.01 39.37
CA GLU A 966 -13.46 21.12 39.72
C GLU A 966 -13.83 21.80 41.05
N GLN A 967 -15.13 21.98 41.30
CA GLN A 967 -15.64 22.54 42.57
C GLN A 967 -15.36 21.61 43.75
N LEU A 968 -15.58 20.31 43.57
CA LEU A 968 -15.33 19.31 44.61
C LEU A 968 -13.84 19.26 45.00
N LEU A 969 -12.94 19.31 44.02
CA LEU A 969 -11.50 19.39 44.27
C LEU A 969 -11.15 20.64 45.09
N ALA A 970 -11.68 21.81 44.71
CA ALA A 970 -11.39 23.06 45.40
C ALA A 970 -11.87 23.07 46.86
N GLN A 971 -13.02 22.45 47.16
CA GLN A 971 -13.56 22.34 48.53
C GLN A 971 -12.74 21.43 49.45
N ARG A 972 -11.98 20.49 48.87
CA ARG A 972 -11.22 19.46 49.60
C ARG A 972 -9.72 19.74 49.62
N GLU A 973 -9.28 20.83 48.98
CA GLU A 973 -7.92 21.38 49.08
C GLU A 973 -7.75 22.31 50.31
N THR A 974 -8.83 22.88 50.83
CA THR A 974 -8.93 23.60 52.11
C THR A 974 -9.23 22.67 53.27
#